data_AF-A0AAV2LHX4-F1
#
_entry.id   AF-A0AAV2LHX4-F1
#
_cell.length_a   1.000
_cell.length_b   1.000
_cell.length_c   1.000
_cell.angle_alpha   90.00
_cell.angle_beta   90.00
_cell.angle_gamma   90.00
#
_symmetry.space_group_name_H-M   'P 1'
#
loop_
_entity.id
_entity.type
_entity.pdbx_description
1 polymer ?
#
loop_
_entity_poly.entity_id
_entity_poly.type
_entity_poly.pdbx_seq_one_letter_code
_entity_poly.pdbx_strand_id
1 'polypeptide(L)'
;MSAEINEIIRVLQLTSWDEDAWANKLSMSYPSHAVGLVDEAIDTKSLLDASEEAIKKDLDKCRVAMANSQPQMLVAGATSIARRANRILLVAKREVENSEDPKFREMVAAARDELSQTISPMVMDAKAVAGNIHDPMLQKDFLDSGFRILGAVAKVREVFQPQEPDFPPPPPPPPEIDQLSLNDDLAPPKPPLPEGEVPPPRPPPPEEKDEEFPEQQAGDMVNEPMMVAARQLHDEARKWSSKGNDIIGAAKRMALLMAEMSRLVRGGSGNKRALIQCAKDIAKASDEVTRLAKEVAKQCTDKRIRTNLLQVCERIPTISTQLKILSTVKATMLGRTNISEEESEQATEMLVHNAQNLMQSVKETVREAEAASIKIRTDAGFTLHWVRKTPCDWTPFFSAFAADSRIMSDEGSNVSIGKSFALTENTLFGMGNPLLDISAVVDKDFLDKYGLKPNDQILAENHHKALFDEIVQRNKVEYHAGGSTQNSVKIAQWMIQNPHKVATFFGCIGVDQFGQILKQKAEEAHVDAHYYEQSQEPTGTCAACITGDNRSLVANLAAANCYKKEKHLDLDGNWELVKKAKVYYIAGFFLTVSPESILKVAKHASENNKIFGLNLSAPFISQFFKEPLMQVLPYVDILFGNETEAATFASVLGFGTEDIAEIAKKAQNLPKENAKRQRIVVFTQGKDDTVATVGDKVTMFPVLDIDQNDIVDTNGAGDAFVGGFLSAQVQEQPLEECIRAGHYAANVIIRRVGCTFPEKPNYQ
;
A
#
# COMPACT_ATOMS: atom_id res chain seq x y z
N MET A 1 -11.35 -28.13 -11.92
CA MET A 1 -10.06 -27.41 -11.78
C MET A 1 -9.60 -27.22 -10.33
N SER A 2 -10.12 -26.29 -9.52
CA SER A 2 -9.64 -26.09 -8.12
C SER A 2 -9.82 -27.33 -7.23
N ALA A 3 -10.95 -28.05 -7.36
CA ALA A 3 -11.20 -29.29 -6.61
C ALA A 3 -10.30 -30.46 -7.05
N GLU A 4 -9.97 -30.56 -8.34
CA GLU A 4 -9.07 -31.62 -8.86
C GLU A 4 -7.61 -31.35 -8.48
N ILE A 5 -7.20 -30.08 -8.42
CA ILE A 5 -5.87 -29.68 -7.96
C ILE A 5 -5.70 -30.00 -6.47
N ASN A 6 -6.72 -29.74 -5.65
CA ASN A 6 -6.68 -30.06 -4.22
C ASN A 6 -6.68 -31.57 -3.96
N GLU A 7 -7.39 -32.37 -4.76
CA GLU A 7 -7.36 -33.83 -4.64
C GLU A 7 -6.00 -34.42 -5.09
N ILE A 8 -5.36 -33.84 -6.11
CA ILE A 8 -4.00 -34.19 -6.53
C ILE A 8 -2.98 -33.85 -5.42
N ILE A 9 -3.10 -32.67 -4.80
CA ILE A 9 -2.23 -32.26 -3.67
C ILE A 9 -2.44 -33.20 -2.47
N ARG A 10 -3.69 -33.59 -2.19
CA ARG A 10 -4.03 -34.50 -1.09
C ARG A 10 -3.49 -35.92 -1.31
N VAL A 11 -3.57 -36.43 -2.54
CA VAL A 11 -3.01 -37.75 -2.91
C VAL A 11 -1.47 -37.73 -2.85
N LEU A 12 -0.82 -36.60 -3.19
CA LEU A 12 0.63 -36.43 -3.09
C LEU A 12 1.14 -36.34 -1.64
N GLN A 13 0.29 -35.95 -0.68
CA GLN A 13 0.68 -35.77 0.73
C GLN A 13 0.49 -37.03 1.61
N LEU A 14 -0.33 -38.00 1.20
CA LEU A 14 -0.76 -39.12 2.07
C LEU A 14 0.04 -40.41 1.90
N THR A 15 1.24 -40.34 1.35
CA THR A 15 1.78 -41.45 0.60
C THR A 15 3.31 -41.48 0.83
N SER A 16 3.77 -42.29 1.80
CA SER A 16 5.18 -42.53 2.15
C SER A 16 5.90 -43.27 1.01
N TRP A 17 6.39 -42.55 0.00
CA TRP A 17 6.71 -43.13 -1.30
C TRP A 17 8.20 -43.11 -1.60
N ASP A 18 8.65 -44.26 -2.10
CA ASP A 18 10.02 -44.59 -2.49
C ASP A 18 10.43 -43.80 -3.75
N GLU A 19 11.33 -42.83 -3.58
CA GLU A 19 11.72 -41.85 -4.61
C GLU A 19 12.34 -42.52 -5.86
N ASP A 20 12.98 -43.68 -5.71
CA ASP A 20 13.67 -44.39 -6.80
C ASP A 20 12.69 -45.09 -7.78
N ALA A 21 11.49 -45.43 -7.31
CA ALA A 21 10.46 -46.07 -8.14
C ALA A 21 9.73 -45.05 -9.05
N TRP A 22 9.68 -43.78 -8.66
CA TRP A 22 9.00 -42.72 -9.42
C TRP A 22 9.91 -42.10 -10.50
N ALA A 23 11.21 -41.95 -10.23
CA ALA A 23 12.19 -41.44 -11.20
C ALA A 23 12.29 -42.29 -12.47
N ASN A 24 12.10 -43.62 -12.37
CA ASN A 24 12.17 -44.53 -13.51
C ASN A 24 10.91 -44.56 -14.40
N LYS A 25 9.78 -43.98 -13.95
CA LYS A 25 8.51 -43.92 -14.72
C LYS A 25 8.27 -42.60 -15.47
N LEU A 26 9.16 -41.61 -15.28
CA LEU A 26 8.94 -40.20 -15.63
C LEU A 26 9.57 -39.74 -16.96
N SER A 27 9.80 -40.64 -17.91
CA SER A 27 10.31 -40.27 -19.24
C SER A 27 9.28 -39.62 -20.18
N MET A 28 8.18 -39.05 -19.67
CA MET A 28 7.11 -38.45 -20.51
C MET A 28 6.68 -37.04 -20.05
N SER A 29 7.19 -36.02 -20.77
CA SER A 29 6.71 -34.66 -21.09
C SER A 29 5.88 -33.78 -20.11
N TYR A 30 5.03 -34.30 -19.22
CA TYR A 30 4.04 -33.52 -18.45
C TYR A 30 4.60 -32.62 -17.33
N PRO A 31 5.59 -33.04 -16.51
CA PRO A 31 6.11 -32.20 -15.41
C PRO A 31 6.85 -30.96 -15.90
N SER A 32 7.50 -31.05 -17.06
CA SER A 32 8.29 -29.95 -17.63
C SER A 32 7.43 -28.76 -18.07
N HIS A 33 6.20 -29.04 -18.53
CA HIS A 33 5.25 -28.03 -18.97
C HIS A 33 4.62 -27.30 -17.77
N ALA A 34 4.22 -28.04 -16.73
CA ALA A 34 3.69 -27.45 -15.49
C ALA A 34 4.73 -26.55 -14.80
N VAL A 35 5.98 -27.01 -14.70
CA VAL A 35 7.08 -26.19 -14.18
C VAL A 35 7.32 -24.94 -15.04
N GLY A 36 7.17 -25.06 -16.36
CA GLY A 36 7.22 -23.92 -17.29
C GLY A 36 6.19 -22.83 -16.96
N LEU A 37 4.93 -23.21 -16.82
CA LEU A 37 3.83 -22.28 -16.51
C LEU A 37 3.97 -21.66 -15.12
N VAL A 38 4.45 -22.42 -14.14
CA VAL A 38 4.68 -21.91 -12.77
C VAL A 38 5.84 -20.91 -12.76
N ASP A 39 6.95 -21.23 -13.41
CA ASP A 39 8.09 -20.30 -13.48
C ASP A 39 7.72 -19.02 -14.26
N GLU A 40 6.86 -19.11 -15.27
CA GLU A 40 6.35 -17.97 -16.03
C GLU A 40 5.45 -17.02 -15.21
N ALA A 41 4.75 -17.56 -14.20
CA ALA A 41 3.86 -16.81 -13.31
C ALA A 41 4.59 -16.17 -12.11
N ILE A 42 5.88 -16.43 -11.93
CA ILE A 42 6.69 -15.94 -10.80
C ILE A 42 7.74 -14.96 -11.33
N ASP A 43 8.02 -13.91 -10.56
CA ASP A 43 9.12 -13.00 -10.89
C ASP A 43 10.46 -13.75 -10.89
N THR A 44 11.17 -13.69 -12.02
CA THR A 44 12.43 -14.41 -12.19
C THR A 44 13.49 -13.92 -11.21
N LYS A 45 13.55 -12.63 -10.92
CA LYS A 45 14.53 -12.08 -9.97
C LYS A 45 14.30 -12.64 -8.57
N SER A 46 13.07 -12.59 -8.08
CA SER A 46 12.67 -13.12 -6.78
C SER A 46 12.93 -14.63 -6.68
N LEU A 47 12.69 -15.38 -7.76
CA LEU A 47 13.00 -16.81 -7.83
C LEU A 47 14.51 -17.06 -7.71
N LEU A 48 15.35 -16.23 -8.33
CA LEU A 48 16.81 -16.31 -8.24
C LEU A 48 17.31 -15.94 -6.83
N ASP A 49 16.80 -14.86 -6.23
CA ASP A 49 17.13 -14.44 -4.85
C ASP A 49 16.77 -15.55 -3.85
N ALA A 50 15.56 -16.11 -3.93
CA ALA A 50 15.13 -17.21 -3.05
C ALA A 50 15.96 -18.50 -3.26
N SER A 51 16.35 -18.78 -4.51
CA SER A 51 17.18 -19.94 -4.83
C SER A 51 18.61 -19.78 -4.32
N GLU A 52 19.17 -18.58 -4.37
CA GLU A 52 20.48 -18.24 -3.80
C GLU A 52 20.49 -18.44 -2.27
N GLU A 53 19.51 -17.87 -1.56
CA GLU A 53 19.38 -18.03 -0.09
C GLU A 53 19.16 -19.49 0.31
N ALA A 54 18.37 -20.24 -0.46
CA ALA A 54 18.18 -21.67 -0.22
C ALA A 54 19.50 -22.46 -0.40
N ILE A 55 20.33 -22.11 -1.39
CA ILE A 55 21.65 -22.71 -1.58
C ILE A 55 22.59 -22.37 -0.41
N LYS A 56 22.60 -21.12 0.09
CA LYS A 56 23.37 -20.73 1.29
C LYS A 56 22.99 -21.60 2.49
N LYS A 57 21.69 -21.75 2.74
CA LYS A 57 21.17 -22.57 3.84
C LYS A 57 21.52 -24.05 3.68
N ASP A 58 21.42 -24.59 2.47
CA ASP A 58 21.78 -25.98 2.21
C ASP A 58 23.30 -26.22 2.33
N LEU A 59 24.14 -25.22 2.01
CA LEU A 59 25.59 -25.25 2.25
C LEU A 59 25.91 -25.24 3.76
N ASP A 60 25.18 -24.45 4.55
CA ASP A 60 25.31 -24.46 6.01
C ASP A 60 24.92 -25.81 6.62
N LYS A 61 23.86 -26.45 6.12
CA LYS A 61 23.50 -27.82 6.53
C LYS A 61 24.61 -28.82 6.22
N CYS A 62 25.25 -28.70 5.05
CA CYS A 62 26.40 -29.53 4.70
C CYS A 62 27.57 -29.32 5.68
N ARG A 63 27.83 -28.06 6.08
CA ARG A 63 28.85 -27.73 7.09
C ARG A 63 28.55 -28.36 8.45
N VAL A 64 27.31 -28.27 8.90
CA VAL A 64 26.86 -28.91 10.16
C VAL A 64 26.93 -30.44 10.05
N ALA A 65 26.58 -31.03 8.90
CA ALA A 65 26.68 -32.46 8.65
C ALA A 65 28.14 -32.95 8.71
N MET A 66 29.09 -32.18 8.18
CA MET A 66 30.52 -32.47 8.31
C MET A 66 30.98 -32.42 9.77
N ALA A 67 30.59 -31.38 10.52
CA ALA A 67 30.91 -31.25 11.94
C ALA A 67 30.35 -32.40 12.80
N ASN A 68 29.14 -32.86 12.48
CA ASN A 68 28.46 -33.96 13.17
C ASN A 68 28.83 -35.35 12.63
N SER A 69 29.76 -35.44 11.66
CA SER A 69 30.19 -36.70 11.03
C SER A 69 29.04 -37.51 10.39
N GLN A 70 28.15 -36.82 9.67
CA GLN A 70 26.97 -37.39 9.01
C GLN A 70 27.10 -37.37 7.47
N PRO A 71 27.74 -38.38 6.84
CA PRO A 71 28.01 -38.38 5.39
C PRO A 71 26.74 -38.47 4.53
N GLN A 72 25.68 -39.13 5.02
CA GLN A 72 24.40 -39.19 4.28
C GLN A 72 23.73 -37.82 4.18
N MET A 73 23.78 -37.02 5.25
CA MET A 73 23.21 -35.67 5.29
C MET A 73 24.00 -34.69 4.40
N LEU A 74 25.31 -34.87 4.30
CA LEU A 74 26.16 -34.12 3.36
C LEU A 74 25.75 -34.41 1.91
N VAL A 75 25.60 -35.68 1.53
CA VAL A 75 25.20 -36.07 0.17
C VAL A 75 23.80 -35.55 -0.18
N ALA A 76 22.86 -35.61 0.77
CA ALA A 76 21.52 -35.05 0.58
C ALA A 76 21.55 -33.51 0.38
N GLY A 77 22.36 -32.81 1.18
CA GLY A 77 22.58 -31.37 1.04
C GLY A 77 23.21 -30.99 -0.30
N ALA A 78 24.30 -31.66 -0.70
CA ALA A 78 24.96 -31.46 -1.99
C ALA A 78 24.02 -31.75 -3.18
N THR A 79 23.18 -32.79 -3.08
CA THR A 79 22.16 -33.10 -4.09
C THR A 79 21.12 -32.00 -4.22
N SER A 80 20.69 -31.41 -3.09
CA SER A 80 19.75 -30.30 -3.06
C SER A 80 20.34 -29.05 -3.74
N ILE A 81 21.60 -28.72 -3.44
CA ILE A 81 22.33 -27.62 -4.07
C ILE A 81 22.43 -27.84 -5.58
N ALA A 82 22.84 -29.03 -6.03
CA ALA A 82 22.97 -29.35 -7.44
C ALA A 82 21.62 -29.26 -8.18
N ARG A 83 20.51 -29.73 -7.58
CA ARG A 83 19.18 -29.62 -8.18
C ARG A 83 18.73 -28.16 -8.31
N ARG A 84 18.97 -27.32 -7.30
CA ARG A 84 18.65 -25.88 -7.35
C ARG A 84 19.48 -25.15 -8.42
N ALA A 85 20.79 -25.41 -8.47
CA ALA A 85 21.67 -24.83 -9.49
C ALA A 85 21.22 -25.22 -10.92
N ASN A 86 20.84 -26.49 -11.15
CA ASN A 86 20.29 -26.92 -12.44
C ASN A 86 18.94 -26.26 -12.78
N ARG A 87 18.08 -25.97 -11.78
CA ARG A 87 16.84 -25.22 -12.01
C ARG A 87 17.13 -23.78 -12.43
N ILE A 88 18.11 -23.13 -11.80
CA ILE A 88 18.56 -21.77 -12.18
C ILE A 88 19.04 -21.75 -13.63
N LEU A 89 19.82 -22.74 -14.07
CA LEU A 89 20.24 -22.87 -15.47
C LEU A 89 19.05 -22.99 -16.44
N LEU A 90 18.01 -23.74 -16.06
CA LEU A 90 16.80 -23.91 -16.87
C LEU A 90 16.01 -22.60 -17.00
N VAL A 91 15.84 -21.88 -15.88
CA VAL A 91 15.16 -20.57 -15.86
C VAL A 91 15.92 -19.56 -16.71
N ALA A 92 17.23 -19.42 -16.50
CA ALA A 92 18.08 -18.53 -17.28
C ALA A 92 18.02 -18.84 -18.79
N LYS A 93 18.00 -20.14 -19.15
CA LYS A 93 17.85 -20.57 -20.55
C LYS A 93 16.50 -20.12 -21.15
N ARG A 94 15.39 -20.27 -20.42
CA ARG A 94 14.06 -19.84 -20.89
C ARG A 94 14.00 -18.33 -21.10
N GLU A 95 14.60 -17.55 -20.21
CA GLU A 95 14.62 -16.09 -20.35
C GLU A 95 15.46 -15.62 -21.55
N VAL A 96 16.55 -16.33 -21.88
CA VAL A 96 17.32 -16.11 -23.12
C VAL A 96 16.55 -16.48 -24.38
N GLU A 97 15.68 -17.50 -24.31
CA GLU A 97 14.78 -17.89 -25.40
C GLU A 97 13.61 -16.90 -25.57
N ASN A 98 13.15 -16.29 -24.47
CA ASN A 98 12.09 -15.29 -24.42
C ASN A 98 12.54 -13.91 -24.94
N SER A 99 13.77 -13.50 -24.64
CA SER A 99 14.31 -12.20 -25.04
C SER A 99 14.91 -12.19 -26.46
N GLU A 100 14.76 -11.08 -27.17
CA GLU A 100 15.41 -10.78 -28.45
C GLU A 100 16.54 -9.73 -28.33
N ASP A 101 16.80 -9.19 -27.13
CA ASP A 101 17.90 -8.26 -26.89
C ASP A 101 19.27 -8.99 -26.93
N PRO A 102 20.14 -8.70 -27.92
CA PRO A 102 21.43 -9.38 -28.03
C PRO A 102 22.32 -9.23 -26.80
N LYS A 103 22.36 -8.03 -26.19
CA LYS A 103 23.24 -7.75 -25.05
C LYS A 103 22.84 -8.56 -23.83
N PHE A 104 21.56 -8.53 -23.49
CA PHE A 104 21.01 -9.34 -22.40
C PHE A 104 21.23 -10.84 -22.62
N ARG A 105 20.96 -11.35 -23.84
CA ARG A 105 21.13 -12.77 -24.17
C ARG A 105 22.57 -13.24 -24.01
N GLU A 106 23.54 -12.44 -24.46
CA GLU A 106 24.97 -12.75 -24.32
C GLU A 106 25.40 -12.76 -22.84
N MET A 107 24.99 -11.77 -22.05
CA MET A 107 25.31 -11.68 -20.63
C MET A 107 24.75 -12.86 -19.83
N VAL A 108 23.47 -13.21 -20.04
CA VAL A 108 22.85 -14.34 -19.34
C VAL A 108 23.48 -15.65 -19.77
N ALA A 109 23.79 -15.82 -21.06
CA ALA A 109 24.46 -17.01 -21.56
C ALA A 109 25.86 -17.19 -20.94
N ALA A 110 26.65 -16.12 -20.82
CA ALA A 110 27.96 -16.15 -20.19
C ALA A 110 27.88 -16.54 -18.70
N ALA A 111 26.97 -15.92 -17.94
CA ALA A 111 26.79 -16.23 -16.52
C ALA A 111 26.25 -17.67 -16.30
N ARG A 112 25.35 -18.13 -17.17
CA ARG A 112 24.85 -19.52 -17.18
C ARG A 112 25.99 -20.51 -17.41
N ASP A 113 26.85 -20.26 -18.39
CA ASP A 113 27.94 -21.18 -18.73
C ASP A 113 28.97 -21.26 -17.61
N GLU A 114 29.24 -20.14 -16.92
CA GLU A 114 30.05 -20.14 -15.70
C GLU A 114 29.41 -20.99 -14.60
N LEU A 115 28.12 -20.81 -14.30
CA LEU A 115 27.42 -21.63 -13.30
C LEU A 115 27.44 -23.12 -13.66
N SER A 116 27.21 -23.47 -14.92
CA SER A 116 27.20 -24.87 -15.38
C SER A 116 28.54 -25.58 -15.15
N GLN A 117 29.67 -24.86 -15.25
CA GLN A 117 31.00 -25.44 -15.03
C GLN A 117 31.31 -25.69 -13.55
N THR A 118 30.59 -25.05 -12.63
CA THR A 118 30.83 -25.17 -11.17
C THR A 118 30.11 -26.36 -10.51
N ILE A 119 29.04 -26.89 -11.12
CA ILE A 119 28.20 -27.92 -10.53
C ILE A 119 28.95 -29.26 -10.38
N SER A 120 29.62 -29.72 -11.44
CA SER A 120 30.29 -31.03 -11.43
C SER A 120 31.44 -31.11 -10.40
N PRO A 121 32.35 -30.12 -10.29
CA PRO A 121 33.37 -30.10 -9.24
C PRO A 121 32.79 -30.24 -7.83
N MET A 122 31.76 -29.46 -7.48
CA MET A 122 31.15 -29.51 -6.15
C MET A 122 30.57 -30.90 -5.82
N VAL A 123 29.91 -31.55 -6.79
CA VAL A 123 29.36 -32.90 -6.59
C VAL A 123 30.48 -33.93 -6.41
N MET A 124 31.60 -33.79 -7.13
CA MET A 124 32.77 -34.65 -6.96
C MET A 124 33.42 -34.44 -5.58
N ASP A 125 33.59 -33.19 -5.14
CA ASP A 125 34.16 -32.87 -3.83
C ASP A 125 33.27 -33.36 -2.70
N ALA A 126 31.95 -33.20 -2.82
CA ALA A 126 30.98 -33.73 -1.86
C ALA A 126 31.10 -35.26 -1.73
N LYS A 127 31.28 -35.96 -2.85
CA LYS A 127 31.47 -37.41 -2.88
C LYS A 127 32.80 -37.82 -2.25
N ALA A 128 33.86 -37.05 -2.46
CA ALA A 128 35.17 -37.29 -1.84
C ALA A 128 35.09 -37.13 -0.31
N VAL A 129 34.46 -36.06 0.18
CA VAL A 129 34.23 -35.84 1.62
C VAL A 129 33.35 -36.94 2.21
N ALA A 130 32.29 -37.38 1.50
CA ALA A 130 31.45 -38.48 1.99
C ALA A 130 32.22 -39.81 2.15
N GLY A 131 33.28 -40.02 1.35
CA GLY A 131 34.17 -41.17 1.46
C GLY A 131 35.15 -41.11 2.65
N ASN A 132 35.57 -39.91 3.05
CA ASN A 132 36.42 -39.69 4.21
C ASN A 132 36.08 -38.34 4.90
N ILE A 133 35.03 -38.36 5.71
CA ILE A 133 34.44 -37.13 6.28
C ILE A 133 35.34 -36.42 7.29
N HIS A 134 36.39 -37.08 7.79
CA HIS A 134 37.30 -36.49 8.78
C HIS A 134 38.51 -35.79 8.16
N ASP A 135 38.68 -35.84 6.84
CA ASP A 135 39.80 -35.18 6.16
C ASP A 135 39.58 -33.67 6.03
N PRO A 136 40.37 -32.82 6.73
CA PRO A 136 40.19 -31.37 6.69
C PRO A 136 40.44 -30.76 5.31
N MET A 137 41.28 -31.38 4.47
CA MET A 137 41.56 -30.88 3.12
C MET A 137 40.36 -31.06 2.20
N LEU A 138 39.74 -32.25 2.24
CA LEU A 138 38.54 -32.54 1.44
C LEU A 138 37.36 -31.64 1.87
N GLN A 139 37.19 -31.41 3.17
CA GLN A 139 36.15 -30.50 3.68
C GLN A 139 36.35 -29.08 3.17
N LYS A 140 37.59 -28.59 3.14
CA LYS A 140 37.94 -27.28 2.62
C LYS A 140 37.65 -27.18 1.11
N ASP A 141 38.06 -28.17 0.33
CA ASP A 141 37.85 -28.19 -1.13
C ASP A 141 36.35 -28.16 -1.47
N PHE A 142 35.52 -28.93 -0.75
CA PHE A 142 34.06 -28.90 -0.92
C PHE A 142 33.45 -27.53 -0.59
N LEU A 143 33.88 -26.89 0.51
CA LEU A 143 33.39 -25.56 0.87
C LEU A 143 33.80 -24.50 -0.16
N ASP A 144 35.05 -24.54 -0.63
CA ASP A 144 35.55 -23.62 -1.66
C ASP A 144 34.75 -23.80 -2.98
N SER A 145 34.45 -25.03 -3.38
CA SER A 145 33.56 -25.33 -4.52
C SER A 145 32.11 -24.90 -4.28
N GLY A 146 31.60 -25.02 -3.06
CA GLY A 146 30.27 -24.53 -2.66
C GLY A 146 30.13 -23.01 -2.76
N PHE A 147 31.14 -22.26 -2.31
CA PHE A 147 31.17 -20.80 -2.45
C PHE A 147 31.34 -20.36 -3.91
N ARG A 148 32.05 -21.12 -4.75
CA ARG A 148 32.13 -20.85 -6.20
C ARG A 148 30.78 -20.99 -6.90
N ILE A 149 30.00 -22.03 -6.57
CA ILE A 149 28.61 -22.14 -7.05
C ILE A 149 27.81 -20.91 -6.64
N LEU A 150 27.92 -20.49 -5.38
CA LEU A 150 27.17 -19.35 -4.87
C LEU A 150 27.54 -18.05 -5.60
N GLY A 151 28.83 -17.82 -5.84
CA GLY A 151 29.30 -16.67 -6.63
C GLY A 151 28.80 -16.71 -8.08
N ALA A 152 28.78 -17.89 -8.72
CA ALA A 152 28.25 -18.03 -10.06
C ALA A 152 26.72 -17.82 -10.12
N VAL A 153 25.98 -18.27 -9.11
CA VAL A 153 24.53 -17.97 -8.97
C VAL A 153 24.29 -16.48 -8.80
N ALA A 154 25.07 -15.80 -7.95
CA ALA A 154 24.98 -14.36 -7.74
C ALA A 154 25.24 -13.58 -9.04
N LYS A 155 26.23 -13.99 -9.85
CA LYS A 155 26.46 -13.42 -11.18
C LYS A 155 25.27 -13.59 -12.12
N VAL A 156 24.65 -14.78 -12.16
CA VAL A 156 23.44 -15.00 -12.96
C VAL A 156 22.35 -14.01 -12.54
N ARG A 157 22.11 -13.86 -11.24
CA ARG A 157 21.13 -12.93 -10.65
C ARG A 157 21.43 -11.46 -10.97
N GLU A 158 22.70 -11.04 -10.91
CA GLU A 158 23.12 -9.67 -11.23
C GLU A 158 22.82 -9.27 -12.67
N VAL A 159 22.86 -10.21 -13.63
CA VAL A 159 22.47 -9.92 -15.03
C VAL A 159 21.00 -9.52 -15.16
N PHE A 160 20.13 -9.97 -14.25
CA PHE A 160 18.71 -9.61 -14.22
C PHE A 160 18.44 -8.32 -13.41
N GLN A 161 19.46 -7.71 -12.80
CA GLN A 161 19.33 -6.40 -12.16
C GLN A 161 19.41 -5.29 -13.20
N PRO A 162 18.70 -4.17 -13.00
CA PRO A 162 18.87 -3.00 -13.85
C PRO A 162 20.34 -2.57 -13.81
N GLN A 163 21.01 -2.58 -14.96
CA GLN A 163 22.24 -1.81 -15.07
C GLN A 163 21.83 -0.35 -14.96
N GLU A 164 22.12 0.26 -13.80
CA GLU A 164 21.95 1.69 -13.66
C GLU A 164 22.72 2.35 -14.82
N PRO A 165 22.07 3.17 -15.66
CA PRO A 165 22.84 4.07 -16.50
C PRO A 165 23.74 4.89 -15.56
N ASP A 166 25.05 4.89 -15.81
CA ASP A 166 26.02 5.76 -15.14
C ASP A 166 25.61 7.23 -15.34
N PHE A 167 24.64 7.71 -14.57
CA PHE A 167 24.35 9.12 -14.45
C PHE A 167 25.38 9.67 -13.47
N PRO A 168 26.22 10.63 -13.88
CA PRO A 168 27.00 11.39 -12.91
C PRO A 168 26.02 12.00 -11.90
N PRO A 169 26.37 12.08 -10.60
CA PRO A 169 25.51 12.70 -9.60
C PRO A 169 25.06 14.08 -10.12
N PRO A 170 23.77 14.44 -9.97
CA PRO A 170 23.30 15.73 -10.44
C PRO A 170 24.20 16.83 -9.84
N PRO A 171 24.59 17.83 -10.66
CA PRO A 171 25.42 18.91 -10.15
C PRO A 171 24.78 19.51 -8.91
N PRO A 172 25.57 19.92 -7.90
CA PRO A 172 25.03 20.55 -6.71
C PRO A 172 24.09 21.69 -7.12
N PRO A 173 22.96 21.88 -6.41
CA PRO A 173 22.05 22.96 -6.72
C PRO A 173 22.84 24.27 -6.78
N PRO A 174 22.57 25.14 -7.77
CA PRO A 174 23.20 26.45 -7.81
C PRO A 174 22.96 27.16 -6.47
N PRO A 175 23.96 27.88 -5.93
CA PRO A 175 23.79 28.60 -4.67
C PRO A 175 22.56 29.52 -4.75
N GLU A 176 21.78 29.55 -3.68
CA GLU A 176 20.61 30.42 -3.51
C GLU A 176 20.97 31.86 -3.92
N ILE A 177 20.39 32.34 -5.03
CA ILE A 177 20.53 33.74 -5.49
C ILE A 177 19.53 34.61 -4.72
N ASP A 178 19.55 34.50 -3.38
CA ASP A 178 18.65 35.26 -2.49
C ASP A 178 19.31 36.52 -1.89
N GLN A 179 20.46 36.96 -2.41
CA GLN A 179 21.16 38.15 -1.90
C GLN A 179 21.70 39.12 -2.97
N LEU A 180 20.95 39.37 -4.03
CA LEU A 180 21.19 40.52 -4.91
C LEU A 180 19.87 41.21 -5.28
N SER A 181 19.36 42.04 -4.38
CA SER A 181 18.46 43.12 -4.76
C SER A 181 19.30 44.21 -5.45
N LEU A 182 19.42 44.16 -6.78
CA LEU A 182 19.74 45.36 -7.52
C LEU A 182 18.56 46.30 -7.29
N ASN A 183 18.82 47.44 -6.65
CA ASN A 183 17.87 48.55 -6.69
C ASN A 183 17.75 48.92 -8.17
N ASP A 184 16.68 48.49 -8.82
CA ASP A 184 16.25 49.08 -10.06
C ASP A 184 15.84 50.51 -9.71
N ASP A 185 16.77 51.45 -9.92
CA ASP A 185 16.49 52.88 -9.88
C ASP A 185 15.20 53.12 -10.67
N LEU A 186 14.20 53.70 -9.99
CA LEU A 186 12.90 54.08 -10.54
C LEU A 186 13.07 54.63 -11.96
N ALA A 187 12.62 53.87 -12.95
CA ALA A 187 12.64 54.31 -14.33
C ALA A 187 11.91 55.66 -14.43
N PRO A 188 12.50 56.68 -15.09
CA PRO A 188 11.84 57.97 -15.25
C PRO A 188 10.53 57.79 -16.03
N PRO A 189 9.50 58.62 -15.77
CA PRO A 189 8.20 58.47 -16.41
C PRO A 189 8.35 58.49 -17.94
N LYS A 190 7.77 57.49 -18.61
CA LYS A 190 7.81 57.37 -20.07
C LYS A 190 7.23 58.63 -20.72
N PRO A 191 7.87 59.19 -21.76
CA PRO A 191 7.26 60.22 -22.58
C PRO A 191 6.00 59.66 -23.27
N PRO A 192 4.99 60.50 -23.59
CA PRO A 192 3.77 60.03 -24.25
C PRO A 192 4.11 59.38 -25.60
N LEU A 193 3.60 58.16 -25.81
CA LEU A 193 3.76 57.42 -27.06
C LEU A 193 2.96 58.09 -28.19
N PRO A 194 3.51 58.18 -29.42
CA PRO A 194 2.74 58.59 -30.59
C PRO A 194 1.65 57.55 -30.92
N GLU A 195 0.49 58.04 -31.35
CA GLU A 195 -0.68 57.22 -31.67
C GLU A 195 -0.36 56.17 -32.76
N GLY A 196 -0.63 54.89 -32.50
CA GLY A 196 -0.88 53.93 -33.58
C GLY A 196 -0.20 52.54 -33.56
N GLU A 197 0.69 52.20 -32.62
CA GLU A 197 1.33 50.87 -32.60
C GLU A 197 0.90 50.04 -31.39
N VAL A 198 -0.01 49.10 -31.60
CA VAL A 198 -0.43 48.07 -30.64
C VAL A 198 0.33 46.77 -30.97
N PRO A 199 0.89 46.04 -29.98
CA PRO A 199 1.50 44.73 -30.23
C PRO A 199 0.52 43.75 -30.87
N PRO A 200 1.01 42.79 -31.69
CA PRO A 200 0.16 41.88 -32.44
C PRO A 200 -0.77 41.08 -31.50
N PRO A 201 -2.02 40.82 -31.90
CA PRO A 201 -2.96 40.06 -31.08
C PRO A 201 -2.39 38.66 -30.82
N ARG A 202 -2.33 38.28 -29.54
CA ARG A 202 -1.94 36.94 -29.12
C ARG A 202 -2.97 35.96 -29.72
N PRO A 203 -2.56 34.93 -30.50
CA PRO A 203 -3.48 33.88 -30.91
C PRO A 203 -4.08 33.21 -29.65
N PRO A 204 -5.31 32.65 -29.73
CA PRO A 204 -5.87 31.92 -28.59
C PRO A 204 -4.83 30.92 -28.06
N PRO A 205 -4.60 30.86 -26.74
CA PRO A 205 -3.68 29.88 -26.17
C PRO A 205 -4.08 28.49 -26.67
N PRO A 206 -3.12 27.62 -27.05
CA PRO A 206 -3.46 26.22 -27.24
C PRO A 206 -4.16 25.71 -25.96
N GLU A 207 -5.22 24.93 -26.12
CA GLU A 207 -5.92 24.32 -24.99
C GLU A 207 -4.97 23.33 -24.29
N GLU A 208 -4.22 23.81 -23.31
CA GLU A 208 -3.36 22.99 -22.44
C GLU A 208 -4.16 22.25 -21.35
N LYS A 209 -5.48 22.14 -21.50
CA LYS A 209 -6.35 21.47 -20.55
C LYS A 209 -6.55 20.03 -21.04
N ASP A 210 -5.98 19.08 -20.31
CA ASP A 210 -6.46 17.70 -20.41
C ASP A 210 -7.94 17.71 -20.00
N GLU A 211 -8.84 17.33 -20.91
CA GLU A 211 -10.28 17.32 -20.65
C GLU A 211 -10.60 16.47 -19.42
N GLU A 212 -11.15 17.10 -18.38
CA GLU A 212 -11.58 16.42 -17.15
C GLU A 212 -12.83 15.59 -17.42
N PHE A 213 -12.95 14.45 -16.73
CA PHE A 213 -14.12 13.58 -16.84
C PHE A 213 -15.36 14.30 -16.32
N PRO A 214 -16.48 14.32 -17.05
CA PRO A 214 -17.64 15.12 -16.67
C PRO A 214 -18.26 14.60 -15.37
N GLU A 215 -18.41 15.49 -14.38
CA GLU A 215 -19.10 15.20 -13.12
C GLU A 215 -20.59 14.86 -13.37
N GLN A 216 -21.11 13.83 -12.69
CA GLN A 216 -22.54 13.48 -12.74
C GLN A 216 -23.33 14.47 -11.88
N GLN A 217 -24.34 15.14 -12.46
CA GLN A 217 -25.23 16.02 -11.70
C GLN A 217 -26.36 15.21 -11.06
N ALA A 218 -26.79 15.62 -9.86
CA ALA A 218 -27.88 14.98 -9.15
C ALA A 218 -29.19 15.05 -9.98
N GLY A 219 -29.66 13.89 -10.47
CA GLY A 219 -30.88 13.77 -11.28
C GLY A 219 -30.67 13.35 -12.74
N ASP A 220 -29.43 13.16 -13.21
CA ASP A 220 -29.16 12.69 -14.57
C ASP A 220 -29.59 11.22 -14.78
N MET A 221 -30.44 10.97 -15.79
CA MET A 221 -30.81 9.61 -16.19
C MET A 221 -29.73 8.97 -17.07
N VAL A 222 -28.78 8.23 -16.46
CA VAL A 222 -27.66 7.58 -17.16
C VAL A 222 -27.68 6.06 -17.03
N ASN A 223 -27.06 5.36 -17.99
CA ASN A 223 -26.78 3.94 -17.85
C ASN A 223 -25.57 3.73 -16.92
N GLU A 224 -25.82 3.35 -15.67
CA GLU A 224 -24.77 3.16 -14.65
C GLU A 224 -23.66 2.19 -15.06
N PRO A 225 -23.94 0.96 -15.54
CA PRO A 225 -22.87 0.04 -15.96
C PRO A 225 -21.93 0.60 -17.05
N MET A 226 -22.47 1.35 -18.02
CA MET A 226 -21.66 2.00 -19.07
C MET A 226 -20.83 3.16 -18.51
N MET A 227 -21.40 3.95 -17.60
CA MET A 227 -20.69 5.06 -16.96
C MET A 227 -19.52 4.56 -16.09
N VAL A 228 -19.73 3.46 -15.34
CA VAL A 228 -18.66 2.82 -14.55
C VAL A 228 -17.53 2.34 -15.46
N ALA A 229 -17.84 1.70 -16.60
CA ALA A 229 -16.82 1.25 -17.54
C ALA A 229 -16.03 2.43 -18.17
N ALA A 230 -16.71 3.52 -18.48
CA ALA A 230 -16.09 4.76 -18.95
C ALA A 230 -15.12 5.35 -17.90
N ARG A 231 -15.58 5.45 -16.64
CA ARG A 231 -14.78 5.96 -15.52
C ARG A 231 -13.55 5.08 -15.27
N GLN A 232 -13.70 3.76 -15.28
CA GLN A 232 -12.58 2.83 -15.09
C GLN A 232 -11.49 2.95 -16.16
N LEU A 233 -11.85 3.20 -17.43
CA LEU A 233 -10.88 3.47 -18.48
C LEU A 233 -10.21 4.83 -18.29
N HIS A 234 -11.00 5.86 -17.96
CA HIS A 234 -10.48 7.20 -17.66
C HIS A 234 -9.49 7.18 -16.49
N ASP A 235 -9.80 6.46 -15.41
CA ASP A 235 -8.95 6.37 -14.23
C ASP A 235 -7.61 5.65 -14.47
N GLU A 236 -7.56 4.75 -15.45
CA GLU A 236 -6.29 4.17 -15.90
C GLU A 236 -5.51 5.16 -16.77
N ALA A 237 -6.18 5.80 -17.73
CA ALA A 237 -5.55 6.74 -18.65
C ALA A 237 -5.11 8.06 -17.98
N ARG A 238 -5.79 8.50 -16.91
CA ARG A 238 -5.50 9.75 -16.18
C ARG A 238 -4.16 9.71 -15.46
N LYS A 239 -3.66 8.51 -15.13
CA LYS A 239 -2.34 8.31 -14.49
C LYS A 239 -1.20 8.82 -15.37
N TRP A 240 -1.43 8.90 -16.68
CA TRP A 240 -0.43 9.21 -17.69
C TRP A 240 -0.69 10.56 -18.34
N SER A 241 0.39 11.26 -18.67
CA SER A 241 0.36 12.43 -19.53
C SER A 241 -0.09 12.02 -20.94
N SER A 242 -0.98 12.80 -21.54
CA SER A 242 -1.36 12.66 -22.96
C SER A 242 -0.28 13.25 -23.88
N LYS A 243 0.62 14.09 -23.36
CA LYS A 243 1.68 14.75 -24.13
C LYS A 243 2.69 13.70 -24.64
N GLY A 244 2.74 13.52 -25.95
CA GLY A 244 3.64 12.54 -26.58
C GLY A 244 3.19 11.08 -26.42
N ASN A 245 1.93 10.84 -26.02
CA ASN A 245 1.34 9.51 -25.93
C ASN A 245 -0.08 9.47 -26.48
N ASP A 246 -0.18 9.19 -27.78
CA ASP A 246 -1.46 9.13 -28.50
C ASP A 246 -2.35 7.96 -28.05
N ILE A 247 -1.79 6.89 -27.47
CA ILE A 247 -2.57 5.79 -26.88
C ILE A 247 -3.40 6.32 -25.71
N ILE A 248 -2.77 7.10 -24.83
CA ILE A 248 -3.43 7.72 -23.67
C ILE A 248 -4.43 8.78 -24.12
N GLY A 249 -4.08 9.60 -25.11
CA GLY A 249 -4.99 10.56 -25.71
C GLY A 249 -6.25 9.89 -26.29
N ALA A 250 -6.09 8.81 -27.05
CA ALA A 250 -7.20 8.05 -27.61
C ALA A 250 -8.04 7.36 -26.52
N ALA A 251 -7.41 6.77 -25.50
CA ALA A 251 -8.10 6.13 -24.38
C ALA A 251 -8.95 7.14 -23.57
N LYS A 252 -8.43 8.35 -23.29
CA LYS A 252 -9.19 9.43 -22.64
C LYS A 252 -10.41 9.83 -23.48
N ARG A 253 -10.23 10.05 -24.80
CA ARG A 253 -11.35 10.34 -25.72
C ARG A 253 -12.40 9.23 -25.72
N MET A 254 -11.99 7.96 -25.74
CA MET A 254 -12.92 6.82 -25.70
C MET A 254 -13.75 6.81 -24.41
N ALA A 255 -13.13 7.11 -23.26
CA ALA A 255 -13.83 7.17 -21.98
C ALA A 255 -14.88 8.29 -21.96
N LEU A 256 -14.53 9.48 -22.46
CA LEU A 256 -15.46 10.61 -22.53
C LEU A 256 -16.65 10.33 -23.47
N LEU A 257 -16.38 9.78 -24.65
CA LEU A 257 -17.42 9.37 -25.59
C LEU A 257 -18.31 8.24 -25.00
N MET A 258 -17.74 7.31 -24.25
CA MET A 258 -18.52 6.26 -23.59
C MET A 258 -19.43 6.83 -22.47
N ALA A 259 -18.95 7.85 -21.76
CA ALA A 259 -19.77 8.59 -20.80
C ALA A 259 -20.94 9.31 -21.50
N GLU A 260 -20.71 9.92 -22.66
CA GLU A 260 -21.77 10.52 -23.49
C GLU A 260 -22.78 9.45 -23.96
N MET A 261 -22.30 8.31 -24.44
CA MET A 261 -23.15 7.21 -24.87
C MET A 261 -24.08 6.71 -23.75
N SER A 262 -23.59 6.66 -22.51
CA SER A 262 -24.40 6.24 -21.35
C SER A 262 -25.60 7.16 -21.10
N ARG A 263 -25.46 8.46 -21.34
CA ARG A 263 -26.55 9.46 -21.28
C ARG A 263 -27.53 9.28 -22.44
N LEU A 264 -27.02 9.07 -23.65
CA LEU A 264 -27.82 8.91 -24.87
C LEU A 264 -28.70 7.64 -24.86
N VAL A 265 -28.31 6.62 -24.10
CA VAL A 265 -29.02 5.33 -24.00
C VAL A 265 -30.23 5.39 -23.04
N ARG A 266 -30.19 6.19 -21.97
CA ARG A 266 -31.29 6.31 -20.97
C ARG A 266 -32.12 7.59 -21.08
N GLY A 267 -31.60 8.68 -21.63
CA GLY A 267 -32.35 9.94 -21.75
C GLY A 267 -33.51 9.83 -22.73
N GLY A 268 -34.74 10.15 -22.30
CA GLY A 268 -35.97 10.13 -23.13
C GLY A 268 -35.98 11.10 -24.33
N SER A 269 -34.90 11.85 -24.55
CA SER A 269 -34.65 12.74 -25.70
C SER A 269 -33.47 12.22 -26.55
N GLY A 270 -33.40 10.90 -26.78
CA GLY A 270 -32.31 10.26 -27.53
C GLY A 270 -32.26 10.66 -29.00
N ASN A 271 -31.36 11.57 -29.36
CA ASN A 271 -31.03 11.87 -30.74
C ASN A 271 -30.38 10.64 -31.40
N LYS A 272 -31.13 9.85 -32.18
CA LYS A 272 -30.64 8.67 -32.93
C LYS A 272 -29.32 8.90 -33.66
N ARG A 273 -29.20 10.09 -34.25
CA ARG A 273 -28.02 10.53 -34.99
C ARG A 273 -26.80 10.70 -34.08
N ALA A 274 -27.00 11.20 -32.85
CA ALA A 274 -25.94 11.35 -31.86
C ALA A 274 -25.44 9.99 -31.35
N LEU A 275 -26.32 9.04 -31.08
CA LEU A 275 -25.92 7.69 -30.63
C LEU A 275 -25.06 6.96 -31.67
N ILE A 276 -25.47 7.02 -32.95
CA ILE A 276 -24.70 6.41 -34.05
C ILE A 276 -23.36 7.12 -34.25
N GLN A 277 -23.34 8.45 -34.13
CA GLN A 277 -22.12 9.23 -34.30
C GLN A 277 -21.12 8.94 -33.17
N CYS A 278 -21.59 8.96 -31.92
CA CYS A 278 -20.80 8.60 -30.74
C CYS A 278 -20.16 7.21 -30.88
N ALA A 279 -20.92 6.20 -31.33
CA ALA A 279 -20.36 4.85 -31.59
C ALA A 279 -19.30 4.82 -32.71
N LYS A 280 -19.45 5.65 -33.75
CA LYS A 280 -18.44 5.78 -34.81
C LYS A 280 -17.16 6.43 -34.31
N ASP A 281 -17.28 7.44 -33.44
CA ASP A 281 -16.14 8.16 -32.88
C ASP A 281 -15.37 7.29 -31.88
N ILE A 282 -16.08 6.50 -31.05
CA ILE A 282 -15.47 5.47 -30.20
C ILE A 282 -14.71 4.45 -31.05
N ALA A 283 -15.32 3.98 -32.15
CA ALA A 283 -14.67 3.02 -33.03
C ALA A 283 -13.39 3.57 -33.66
N LYS A 284 -13.43 4.81 -34.15
CA LYS A 284 -12.27 5.49 -34.73
C LYS A 284 -11.12 5.65 -33.73
N ALA A 285 -11.43 6.03 -32.49
CA ALA A 285 -10.43 6.14 -31.42
C ALA A 285 -9.87 4.75 -31.03
N SER A 286 -10.70 3.70 -31.05
CA SER A 286 -10.27 2.33 -30.76
C SER A 286 -9.31 1.76 -31.82
N ASP A 287 -9.49 2.15 -33.09
CA ASP A 287 -8.59 1.77 -34.18
C ASP A 287 -7.21 2.43 -34.02
N GLU A 288 -7.18 3.67 -33.51
CA GLU A 288 -5.95 4.39 -33.19
C GLU A 288 -5.17 3.72 -32.06
N VAL A 289 -5.83 3.34 -30.96
CA VAL A 289 -5.24 2.56 -29.86
C VAL A 289 -4.65 1.25 -30.40
N THR A 290 -5.42 0.51 -31.19
CA THR A 290 -4.99 -0.78 -31.74
C THR A 290 -3.77 -0.63 -32.65
N ARG A 291 -3.77 0.39 -33.52
CA ARG A 291 -2.66 0.66 -34.45
C ARG A 291 -1.37 0.95 -33.70
N LEU A 292 -1.43 1.82 -32.69
CA LEU A 292 -0.27 2.23 -31.89
C LEU A 292 0.22 1.07 -31.01
N ALA A 293 -0.68 0.33 -30.37
CA ALA A 293 -0.35 -0.86 -29.57
C ALA A 293 0.39 -1.92 -30.39
N LYS A 294 -0.03 -2.15 -31.65
CA LYS A 294 0.67 -3.06 -32.58
C LYS A 294 2.08 -2.59 -32.92
N GLU A 295 2.31 -1.28 -33.04
CA GLU A 295 3.67 -0.77 -33.27
C GLU A 295 4.53 -0.92 -32.02
N VAL A 296 4.00 -0.67 -30.82
CA VAL A 296 4.72 -0.95 -29.56
C VAL A 296 5.08 -2.43 -29.45
N ALA A 297 4.13 -3.32 -29.74
CA ALA A 297 4.36 -4.77 -29.72
C ALA A 297 5.48 -5.18 -30.69
N LYS A 298 5.54 -4.58 -31.88
CA LYS A 298 6.57 -4.86 -32.88
C LYS A 298 7.99 -4.45 -32.44
N GLN A 299 8.09 -3.40 -31.62
CA GLN A 299 9.38 -2.91 -31.10
C GLN A 299 9.81 -3.61 -29.80
N CYS A 300 8.90 -4.34 -29.15
CA CYS A 300 9.17 -5.07 -27.92
C CYS A 300 10.08 -6.28 -28.15
N THR A 301 11.18 -6.36 -27.40
CA THR A 301 12.15 -7.46 -27.44
C THR A 301 11.74 -8.66 -26.60
N ASP A 302 10.78 -8.49 -25.69
CA ASP A 302 10.25 -9.58 -24.87
C ASP A 302 9.09 -10.29 -25.57
N LYS A 303 9.24 -11.57 -25.91
CA LYS A 303 8.23 -12.32 -26.65
C LYS A 303 6.94 -12.53 -25.87
N ARG A 304 7.01 -12.74 -24.55
CA ARG A 304 5.85 -12.96 -23.68
C ARG A 304 4.99 -11.71 -23.64
N ILE A 305 5.59 -10.57 -23.27
CA ILE A 305 4.89 -9.27 -23.19
C ILE A 305 4.31 -8.89 -24.55
N ARG A 306 5.09 -9.07 -25.63
CA ARG A 306 4.61 -8.83 -27.01
C ARG A 306 3.38 -9.67 -27.36
N THR A 307 3.39 -10.96 -27.02
CA THR A 307 2.29 -11.86 -27.35
C THR A 307 1.03 -11.50 -26.55
N ASN A 308 1.17 -11.17 -25.27
CA ASN A 308 0.07 -10.73 -24.42
C ASN A 308 -0.57 -9.44 -24.95
N LEU A 309 0.24 -8.43 -25.28
CA LEU A 309 -0.23 -7.17 -25.86
C LEU A 309 -1.01 -7.40 -27.17
N LEU A 310 -0.50 -8.27 -28.06
CA LEU A 310 -1.18 -8.61 -29.30
C LEU A 310 -2.52 -9.32 -29.05
N GLN A 311 -2.56 -10.31 -28.15
CA GLN A 311 -3.79 -11.04 -27.82
C GLN A 311 -4.89 -10.12 -27.30
N VAL A 312 -4.54 -9.13 -26.48
CA VAL A 312 -5.51 -8.18 -25.92
C VAL A 312 -5.94 -7.16 -26.98
N CYS A 313 -5.02 -6.53 -27.70
CA CYS A 313 -5.36 -5.45 -28.63
C CYS A 313 -6.09 -5.95 -29.89
N GLU A 314 -5.90 -7.21 -30.31
CA GLU A 314 -6.61 -7.77 -31.48
C GLU A 314 -8.09 -8.06 -31.23
N ARG A 315 -8.54 -8.04 -29.97
CA ARG A 315 -9.97 -8.13 -29.62
C ARG A 315 -10.71 -6.82 -29.93
N ILE A 316 -10.02 -5.68 -29.85
CA ILE A 316 -10.60 -4.33 -29.96
C ILE A 316 -11.34 -4.12 -31.29
N PRO A 317 -10.78 -4.41 -32.49
CA PRO A 317 -11.48 -4.19 -33.77
C PRO A 317 -12.79 -4.95 -33.90
N THR A 318 -12.84 -6.18 -33.36
CA THR A 318 -14.05 -7.02 -33.38
C THR A 318 -15.13 -6.43 -32.50
N ILE A 319 -14.79 -6.06 -31.25
CA ILE A 319 -15.73 -5.50 -30.29
C ILE A 319 -16.23 -4.12 -30.77
N SER A 320 -15.34 -3.29 -31.32
CA SER A 320 -15.65 -1.99 -31.92
C SER A 320 -16.64 -2.09 -33.09
N THR A 321 -16.46 -3.10 -33.96
CA THR A 321 -17.39 -3.37 -35.05
C THR A 321 -18.77 -3.78 -34.52
N GLN A 322 -18.82 -4.62 -33.48
CA GLN A 322 -20.06 -4.99 -32.81
C GLN A 322 -20.76 -3.77 -32.18
N LEU A 323 -20.01 -2.86 -31.55
CA LEU A 323 -20.56 -1.62 -30.98
C LEU A 323 -21.29 -0.77 -32.03
N LYS A 324 -20.72 -0.64 -33.23
CA LYS A 324 -21.35 0.07 -34.36
C LYS A 324 -22.67 -0.59 -34.81
N ILE A 325 -22.71 -1.92 -34.82
CA ILE A 325 -23.93 -2.66 -35.19
C ILE A 325 -25.00 -2.49 -34.11
N LEU A 326 -24.65 -2.73 -32.85
CA LEU A 326 -25.58 -2.64 -31.71
C LEU A 326 -26.13 -1.23 -31.50
N SER A 327 -25.28 -0.21 -31.64
CA SER A 327 -25.72 1.20 -31.59
C SER A 327 -26.71 1.55 -32.72
N THR A 328 -26.50 1.01 -33.92
CA THR A 328 -27.43 1.18 -35.05
C THR A 328 -28.77 0.49 -34.75
N VAL A 329 -28.74 -0.74 -34.25
CA VAL A 329 -29.95 -1.48 -33.82
C VAL A 329 -30.71 -0.67 -32.77
N LYS A 330 -30.05 -0.26 -31.69
CA LYS A 330 -30.68 0.54 -30.63
C LYS A 330 -31.24 1.86 -31.16
N ALA A 331 -30.53 2.56 -32.04
CA ALA A 331 -30.99 3.80 -32.65
C ALA A 331 -32.27 3.62 -33.49
N THR A 332 -32.46 2.48 -34.16
CA THR A 332 -33.72 2.19 -34.88
C THR A 332 -34.90 1.93 -33.95
N MET A 333 -34.64 1.49 -32.72
CA MET A 333 -35.64 1.17 -31.70
C MET A 333 -36.09 2.40 -30.89
N LEU A 334 -35.26 3.44 -30.80
CA LEU A 334 -35.65 4.70 -30.18
C LEU A 334 -36.83 5.34 -30.95
N GLY A 335 -37.94 5.68 -30.29
CA GLY A 335 -39.04 6.47 -30.88
C GLY A 335 -39.98 5.76 -31.88
N ARG A 336 -40.09 4.42 -31.84
CA ARG A 336 -41.22 3.72 -32.47
C ARG A 336 -42.30 3.44 -31.42
N THR A 337 -43.57 3.61 -31.77
CA THR A 337 -44.72 3.43 -30.85
C THR A 337 -45.16 1.98 -30.67
N ASN A 338 -44.67 1.05 -31.50
CA ASN A 338 -45.15 -0.34 -31.58
C ASN A 338 -44.07 -1.40 -31.25
N ILE A 339 -43.01 -1.05 -30.51
CA ILE A 339 -42.02 -2.03 -30.05
C ILE A 339 -42.34 -2.40 -28.60
N SER A 340 -42.23 -3.68 -28.24
CA SER A 340 -42.27 -4.10 -26.83
C SER A 340 -41.14 -3.42 -26.05
N GLU A 341 -41.44 -2.87 -24.86
CA GLU A 341 -40.43 -2.31 -23.96
C GLU A 341 -39.32 -3.32 -23.64
N GLU A 342 -39.68 -4.61 -23.59
CA GLU A 342 -38.78 -5.74 -23.35
C GLU A 342 -37.71 -5.92 -24.44
N GLU A 343 -38.07 -5.75 -25.72
CA GLU A 343 -37.10 -5.85 -26.83
C GLU A 343 -36.10 -4.69 -26.81
N SER A 344 -36.57 -3.48 -26.43
CA SER A 344 -35.72 -2.29 -26.30
C SER A 344 -34.77 -2.41 -25.11
N GLU A 345 -35.21 -3.01 -24.02
CA GLU A 345 -34.39 -3.29 -22.83
C GLU A 345 -33.30 -4.33 -23.13
N GLN A 346 -33.64 -5.45 -23.76
CA GLN A 346 -32.67 -6.48 -24.18
C GLN A 346 -31.60 -5.92 -25.14
N ALA A 347 -31.99 -5.10 -26.13
CA ALA A 347 -31.04 -4.44 -27.01
C ALA A 347 -30.10 -3.47 -26.27
N THR A 348 -30.57 -2.90 -25.15
CA THR A 348 -29.75 -2.05 -24.27
C THR A 348 -28.71 -2.88 -23.54
N GLU A 349 -29.12 -4.01 -22.94
CA GLU A 349 -28.20 -4.90 -22.22
C GLU A 349 -27.06 -5.41 -23.11
N MET A 350 -27.38 -5.81 -24.35
CA MET A 350 -26.36 -6.23 -25.31
C MET A 350 -25.36 -5.12 -25.63
N LEU A 351 -25.85 -3.88 -25.81
CA LEU A 351 -25.01 -2.71 -26.05
C LEU A 351 -24.12 -2.38 -24.85
N VAL A 352 -24.68 -2.44 -23.64
CA VAL A 352 -23.98 -2.19 -22.38
C VAL A 352 -22.85 -3.20 -22.19
N HIS A 353 -23.13 -4.49 -22.33
CA HIS A 353 -22.12 -5.54 -22.17
C HIS A 353 -21.01 -5.42 -23.22
N ASN A 354 -21.35 -5.08 -24.46
CA ASN A 354 -20.35 -4.84 -25.51
C ASN A 354 -19.46 -3.61 -25.18
N ALA A 355 -20.06 -2.53 -24.69
CA ALA A 355 -19.33 -1.34 -24.25
C ALA A 355 -18.37 -1.63 -23.09
N GLN A 356 -18.80 -2.39 -22.08
CA GLN A 356 -17.95 -2.81 -20.95
C GLN A 356 -16.74 -3.62 -21.44
N ASN A 357 -16.96 -4.59 -22.32
CA ASN A 357 -15.88 -5.39 -22.90
C ASN A 357 -14.89 -4.56 -23.71
N LEU A 358 -15.37 -3.53 -24.43
CA LEU A 358 -14.51 -2.63 -25.18
C LEU A 358 -13.62 -1.80 -24.25
N MET A 359 -14.21 -1.16 -23.22
CA MET A 359 -13.46 -0.34 -22.26
C MET A 359 -12.42 -1.18 -21.50
N GLN A 360 -12.79 -2.40 -21.09
CA GLN A 360 -11.86 -3.32 -20.42
C GLN A 360 -10.71 -3.75 -21.33
N SER A 361 -10.99 -4.12 -22.60
CA SER A 361 -9.94 -4.52 -23.56
C SER A 361 -8.97 -3.37 -23.86
N VAL A 362 -9.46 -2.14 -23.95
CA VAL A 362 -8.63 -0.94 -24.14
C VAL A 362 -7.80 -0.64 -22.90
N LYS A 363 -8.38 -0.75 -21.70
CA LYS A 363 -7.67 -0.58 -20.43
C LYS A 363 -6.51 -1.56 -20.27
N GLU A 364 -6.76 -2.85 -20.56
CA GLU A 364 -5.71 -3.87 -20.55
C GLU A 364 -4.64 -3.57 -21.61
N THR A 365 -5.03 -3.13 -22.81
CA THR A 365 -4.08 -2.74 -23.86
C THR A 365 -3.18 -1.57 -23.42
N VAL A 366 -3.69 -0.58 -22.68
CA VAL A 366 -2.89 0.53 -22.15
C VAL A 366 -1.82 0.01 -21.18
N ARG A 367 -2.18 -0.90 -20.28
CA ARG A 367 -1.25 -1.50 -19.29
C ARG A 367 -0.17 -2.36 -19.97
N GLU A 368 -0.57 -3.21 -20.89
CA GLU A 368 0.36 -4.07 -21.63
C GLU A 368 1.27 -3.25 -22.56
N ALA A 369 0.77 -2.14 -23.13
CA ALA A 369 1.58 -1.23 -23.95
C ALA A 369 2.62 -0.47 -23.12
N GLU A 370 2.30 -0.10 -21.87
CA GLU A 370 3.28 0.44 -20.92
C GLU A 370 4.36 -0.60 -20.62
N ALA A 371 3.98 -1.81 -20.21
CA ALA A 371 4.92 -2.87 -19.89
C ALA A 371 5.85 -3.21 -21.08
N ALA A 372 5.27 -3.31 -22.28
CA ALA A 372 6.02 -3.53 -23.52
C ALA A 372 7.00 -2.40 -23.84
N SER A 373 6.68 -1.16 -23.46
CA SER A 373 7.49 0.01 -23.75
C SER A 373 8.82 0.06 -22.97
N ILE A 374 8.90 -0.64 -21.84
CA ILE A 374 10.12 -0.75 -21.04
C ILE A 374 11.17 -1.63 -21.74
N LYS A 375 10.71 -2.64 -22.49
CA LYS A 375 11.56 -3.63 -23.17
C LYS A 375 11.55 -3.41 -24.69
N ILE A 376 11.86 -2.19 -25.12
CA ILE A 376 11.97 -1.82 -26.53
C ILE A 376 13.42 -2.00 -27.03
N ARG A 377 13.56 -2.31 -28.32
CA ARG A 377 14.88 -2.36 -28.99
C ARG A 377 15.64 -1.04 -28.87
N THR A 378 16.95 -1.12 -28.67
CA THR A 378 17.84 0.05 -28.55
C THR A 378 17.92 0.92 -29.81
N ASP A 379 17.54 0.41 -30.98
CA ASP A 379 17.48 1.10 -32.26
C ASP A 379 16.06 1.48 -32.71
N ALA A 380 15.07 1.37 -31.81
CA ALA A 380 13.68 1.66 -32.16
C ALA A 380 13.46 3.16 -32.43
N GLY A 381 12.92 3.48 -33.61
CA GLY A 381 12.55 4.85 -34.00
C GLY A 381 11.16 5.29 -33.50
N PHE A 382 10.35 4.37 -32.97
CA PHE A 382 9.02 4.65 -32.44
C PHE A 382 9.00 4.41 -30.93
N THR A 383 8.83 5.48 -30.16
CA THR A 383 8.75 5.44 -28.69
C THR A 383 7.63 6.35 -28.23
N LEU A 384 6.74 5.82 -27.40
CA LEU A 384 5.72 6.61 -26.72
C LEU A 384 6.28 7.10 -25.39
N HIS A 385 5.97 8.35 -25.03
CA HIS A 385 6.42 8.93 -23.77
C HIS A 385 5.47 8.55 -22.63
N TRP A 386 5.91 7.63 -21.77
CA TRP A 386 5.18 7.22 -20.58
C TRP A 386 5.63 8.05 -19.38
N VAL A 387 4.94 9.17 -19.15
CA VAL A 387 5.20 10.07 -18.02
C VAL A 387 4.00 10.04 -17.09
N ARG A 388 4.21 9.66 -15.83
CA ARG A 388 3.16 9.77 -14.81
C ARG A 388 2.87 11.24 -14.53
N LYS A 389 1.59 11.59 -14.43
CA LYS A 389 1.20 12.95 -14.02
C LYS A 389 1.61 13.19 -12.57
N THR A 390 2.47 14.18 -12.36
CA THR A 390 2.83 14.68 -11.02
C THR A 390 1.95 15.85 -10.60
N PRO A 391 1.82 16.17 -9.29
CA PRO A 391 1.01 17.28 -8.76
C PRO A 391 1.22 18.65 -9.45
N CYS A 392 2.40 18.90 -10.04
CA CYS A 392 2.71 20.11 -10.80
C CYS A 392 1.80 20.32 -12.03
N ASP A 393 1.24 19.25 -12.60
CA ASP A 393 0.35 19.28 -13.77
C ASP A 393 -1.14 19.40 -13.39
N TRP A 394 -1.47 19.45 -12.09
CA TRP A 394 -2.85 19.47 -11.56
C TRP A 394 -3.34 20.87 -11.14
N THR A 395 -2.84 21.95 -11.75
CA THR A 395 -3.34 23.29 -11.42
C THR A 395 -3.74 24.11 -12.65
N PRO A 396 -5.02 24.51 -12.71
CA PRO A 396 -5.41 25.83 -13.16
C PRO A 396 -5.86 26.65 -11.94
N PHE A 397 -4.99 26.80 -10.93
CA PHE A 397 -5.30 27.59 -9.73
C PHE A 397 -4.21 28.60 -9.34
N PHE A 398 -2.97 28.47 -9.85
CA PHE A 398 -1.89 29.40 -9.50
C PHE A 398 -1.84 30.69 -10.33
N SER A 399 -2.59 30.84 -11.43
CA SER A 399 -2.62 32.10 -12.19
C SER A 399 -3.64 33.12 -11.71
N ALA A 400 -4.56 32.74 -10.80
CA ALA A 400 -5.60 33.64 -10.29
C ALA A 400 -5.24 34.34 -8.97
N PHE A 401 -4.27 33.83 -8.20
CA PHE A 401 -3.85 34.46 -6.93
C PHE A 401 -2.71 35.48 -7.08
N ALA A 402 -2.02 35.52 -8.22
CA ALA A 402 -0.93 36.47 -8.47
C ALA A 402 -1.41 37.87 -8.93
N ALA A 403 -2.71 38.07 -9.11
CA ALA A 403 -3.28 39.33 -9.61
C ALA A 403 -4.03 40.17 -8.57
N ASP A 404 -4.30 39.64 -7.37
CA ASP A 404 -5.21 40.27 -6.39
C ASP A 404 -4.54 40.65 -5.06
N SER A 405 -3.21 40.75 -5.03
CA SER A 405 -2.42 41.23 -3.87
C SER A 405 -1.94 42.68 -4.02
N ARG A 406 -2.61 43.48 -4.87
CA ARG A 406 -2.24 44.88 -5.14
C ARG A 406 -3.26 45.91 -4.69
N ILE A 407 -4.07 45.63 -3.66
CA ILE A 407 -4.80 46.66 -2.91
C ILE A 407 -4.82 46.24 -1.44
N MET A 408 -4.55 47.20 -0.54
CA MET A 408 -4.43 47.10 0.93
C MET A 408 -3.00 46.92 1.47
N SER A 409 -2.13 47.88 1.13
CA SER A 409 -1.01 48.28 1.98
C SER A 409 -1.41 49.55 2.75
N ASP A 410 -1.82 49.42 4.01
CA ASP A 410 -1.47 50.36 5.07
C ASP A 410 -1.91 49.80 6.43
N GLU A 411 -0.96 49.23 7.16
CA GLU A 411 -0.69 49.46 8.58
C GLU A 411 0.28 48.38 9.07
N GLY A 412 1.40 48.84 9.65
CA GLY A 412 2.59 48.02 9.87
C GLY A 412 2.45 46.96 10.95
N SER A 413 2.99 45.78 10.66
CA SER A 413 3.63 44.93 11.67
C SER A 413 4.61 43.98 10.98
N ASN A 414 5.86 44.03 11.39
CA ASN A 414 6.96 43.15 10.95
C ASN A 414 6.55 41.67 10.95
N VAL A 415 6.50 41.04 9.78
CA VAL A 415 6.43 39.58 9.67
C VAL A 415 7.86 39.04 9.69
N SER A 416 8.22 38.45 10.81
CA SER A 416 9.44 37.65 11.00
C SER A 416 9.39 36.39 10.14
N ILE A 417 10.47 36.15 9.38
CA ILE A 417 10.81 34.90 8.71
C ILE A 417 10.75 33.73 9.72
N GLY A 418 10.22 32.60 9.27
CA GLY A 418 9.72 31.47 10.07
C GLY A 418 10.60 31.03 11.25
N LYS A 419 9.98 30.94 12.44
CA LYS A 419 10.58 30.28 13.60
C LYS A 419 10.62 28.78 13.37
N SER A 420 11.82 28.20 13.37
CA SER A 420 12.02 26.78 13.68
C SER A 420 11.36 26.47 15.02
N PHE A 421 10.29 25.67 15.04
CA PHE A 421 9.70 25.15 16.27
C PHE A 421 10.63 24.10 16.86
N ALA A 422 11.39 24.47 17.89
CA ALA A 422 12.15 23.50 18.66
C ALA A 422 11.16 22.63 19.47
N LEU A 423 11.08 21.35 19.14
CA LEU A 423 10.30 20.40 19.93
C LEU A 423 10.88 20.26 21.34
N THR A 424 9.99 20.12 22.32
CA THR A 424 10.37 19.94 23.73
C THR A 424 9.94 18.59 24.25
N GLU A 425 10.59 18.12 25.31
CA GLU A 425 10.18 16.91 26.04
C GLU A 425 8.71 16.99 26.50
N ASN A 426 8.05 15.84 26.59
CA ASN A 426 6.67 15.69 27.03
C ASN A 426 5.62 16.49 26.23
N THR A 427 5.87 16.80 24.95
CA THR A 427 4.92 17.54 24.09
C THR A 427 3.74 16.67 23.63
N LEU A 428 3.96 15.36 23.46
CA LEU A 428 2.93 14.38 23.12
C LEU A 428 2.59 13.54 24.35
N PHE A 429 1.32 13.45 24.71
CA PHE A 429 0.86 12.60 25.81
C PHE A 429 -0.07 11.51 25.30
N GLY A 430 0.20 10.27 25.69
CA GLY A 430 -0.70 9.15 25.49
C GLY A 430 -0.99 8.39 26.77
N MET A 431 -2.18 7.81 26.86
CA MET A 431 -2.49 6.81 27.88
C MET A 431 -3.35 5.67 27.32
N GLY A 432 -3.21 4.48 27.87
CA GLY A 432 -3.97 3.33 27.38
C GLY A 432 -3.70 2.04 28.14
N ASN A 433 -4.06 0.93 27.51
CA ASN A 433 -3.84 -0.43 28.00
C ASN A 433 -2.51 -0.95 27.44
N PRO A 434 -1.40 -0.96 28.22
CA PRO A 434 -0.17 -1.58 27.78
C PRO A 434 -0.32 -3.11 27.88
N LEU A 435 -0.12 -3.79 26.75
CA LEU A 435 -0.28 -5.25 26.65
C LEU A 435 0.98 -5.85 26.05
N LEU A 436 1.36 -7.05 26.50
CA LEU A 436 2.38 -7.84 25.82
C LEU A 436 1.72 -8.70 24.74
N ASP A 437 2.09 -8.49 23.49
CA ASP A 437 1.55 -9.24 22.36
C ASP A 437 2.28 -10.58 22.24
N ILE A 438 1.51 -11.66 22.28
CA ILE A 438 1.96 -13.05 22.13
C ILE A 438 1.52 -13.52 20.75
N SER A 439 2.48 -13.64 19.84
CA SER A 439 2.24 -13.88 18.43
C SER A 439 2.60 -15.32 18.07
N ALA A 440 1.65 -16.05 17.48
CA ALA A 440 1.89 -17.40 17.00
C ALA A 440 1.03 -17.73 15.78
N VAL A 441 1.56 -18.58 14.90
CA VAL A 441 0.80 -19.17 13.80
C VAL A 441 -0.07 -20.29 14.35
N VAL A 442 -1.38 -20.19 14.12
CA VAL A 442 -2.39 -21.15 14.58
C VAL A 442 -3.23 -21.67 13.42
N ASP A 443 -3.75 -22.89 13.59
CA ASP A 443 -4.66 -23.53 12.66
C ASP A 443 -6.11 -23.09 12.88
N LYS A 444 -6.98 -23.40 11.92
CA LYS A 444 -8.42 -23.08 12.04
C LYS A 444 -9.05 -23.78 13.24
N ASP A 445 -8.64 -25.01 13.55
CA ASP A 445 -9.16 -25.78 14.68
C ASP A 445 -8.92 -25.07 16.01
N PHE A 446 -7.80 -24.36 16.15
CA PHE A 446 -7.51 -23.51 17.30
C PHE A 446 -8.48 -22.33 17.41
N LEU A 447 -8.78 -21.64 16.31
CA LEU A 447 -9.77 -20.56 16.30
C LEU A 447 -11.16 -21.09 16.68
N ASP A 448 -11.58 -22.20 16.05
CA ASP A 448 -12.88 -22.82 16.29
C ASP A 448 -13.02 -23.29 17.75
N LYS A 449 -11.95 -23.84 18.35
CA LYS A 449 -11.92 -24.27 19.76
C LYS A 449 -12.21 -23.13 20.75
N TYR A 450 -11.76 -21.92 20.44
CA TYR A 450 -11.97 -20.73 21.28
C TYR A 450 -13.05 -19.80 20.73
N GLY A 451 -13.84 -20.23 19.74
CA GLY A 451 -14.94 -19.43 19.19
C GLY A 451 -14.51 -18.15 18.47
N LEU A 452 -13.27 -18.08 17.99
CA LEU A 452 -12.71 -16.90 17.33
C LEU A 452 -13.02 -16.92 15.84
N LYS A 453 -13.38 -15.76 15.27
CA LYS A 453 -13.49 -15.59 13.81
C LYS A 453 -12.14 -15.14 13.23
N PRO A 454 -11.86 -15.39 11.95
CA PRO A 454 -10.72 -14.75 11.27
C PRO A 454 -10.82 -13.22 11.35
N ASN A 455 -9.72 -12.53 11.68
CA ASN A 455 -9.64 -11.07 11.90
C ASN A 455 -10.47 -10.53 13.09
N ASP A 456 -10.79 -11.38 14.06
CA ASP A 456 -11.50 -10.92 15.26
C ASP A 456 -10.65 -9.94 16.08
N GLN A 457 -11.32 -9.01 16.77
CA GLN A 457 -10.69 -8.15 17.78
C GLN A 457 -11.58 -8.11 19.01
N ILE A 458 -11.25 -8.92 20.01
CA ILE A 458 -12.13 -9.17 21.15
C ILE A 458 -11.41 -9.04 22.49
N LEU A 459 -12.19 -8.82 23.54
CA LEU A 459 -11.73 -8.98 24.93
C LEU A 459 -11.81 -10.44 25.34
N ALA A 460 -10.79 -10.91 26.06
CA ALA A 460 -10.74 -12.27 26.58
C ALA A 460 -11.86 -12.52 27.60
N GLU A 461 -12.60 -13.60 27.43
CA GLU A 461 -13.57 -14.11 28.38
C GLU A 461 -12.95 -15.24 29.21
N ASN A 462 -13.67 -15.73 30.22
CA ASN A 462 -13.16 -16.80 31.08
C ASN A 462 -12.74 -18.07 30.30
N HIS A 463 -13.46 -18.43 29.24
CA HIS A 463 -13.12 -19.58 28.42
C HIS A 463 -11.90 -19.34 27.49
N HIS A 464 -11.57 -18.07 27.20
CA HIS A 464 -10.37 -17.68 26.47
C HIS A 464 -9.10 -17.74 27.34
N LYS A 465 -9.18 -17.83 28.67
CA LYS A 465 -7.96 -17.81 29.53
C LYS A 465 -6.99 -18.95 29.21
N ALA A 466 -7.50 -20.15 28.95
CA ALA A 466 -6.69 -21.30 28.57
C ALA A 466 -5.96 -21.11 27.22
N LEU A 467 -6.42 -20.19 26.37
CA LEU A 467 -5.78 -19.85 25.10
C LEU A 467 -4.35 -19.35 25.35
N PHE A 468 -4.15 -18.51 26.35
CA PHE A 468 -2.86 -17.90 26.65
C PHE A 468 -1.82 -18.92 27.13
N ASP A 469 -2.25 -19.97 27.83
CA ASP A 469 -1.37 -21.06 28.25
C ASP A 469 -1.02 -21.99 27.08
N GLU A 470 -1.93 -22.15 26.11
CA GLU A 470 -1.73 -23.03 24.95
C GLU A 470 -0.94 -22.36 23.83
N ILE A 471 -1.18 -21.07 23.58
CA ILE A 471 -0.51 -20.31 22.51
C ILE A 471 1.00 -20.21 22.78
N VAL A 472 1.42 -20.08 24.04
CA VAL A 472 2.84 -20.02 24.42
C VAL A 472 3.58 -21.35 24.26
N GLN A 473 2.85 -22.47 24.15
CA GLN A 473 3.43 -23.81 23.94
C GLN A 473 3.64 -24.12 22.45
N ARG A 474 3.16 -23.27 21.54
CA ARG A 474 3.34 -23.46 20.09
C ARG A 474 4.79 -23.21 19.67
N ASN A 475 5.18 -23.76 18.52
CA ASN A 475 6.51 -23.52 17.96
C ASN A 475 6.59 -22.10 17.39
N LYS A 476 7.70 -21.39 17.64
CA LYS A 476 7.96 -20.00 17.17
C LYS A 476 6.99 -18.94 17.70
N VAL A 477 6.84 -18.87 19.02
CA VAL A 477 6.11 -17.77 19.69
C VAL A 477 7.01 -16.55 19.77
N GLU A 478 6.48 -15.40 19.37
CA GLU A 478 7.16 -14.11 19.49
C GLU A 478 6.45 -13.20 20.49
N TYR A 479 7.23 -12.43 21.24
CA TYR A 479 6.75 -11.50 22.25
C TYR A 479 7.10 -10.08 21.83
N HIS A 480 6.08 -9.25 21.67
CA HIS A 480 6.24 -7.86 21.26
C HIS A 480 5.58 -6.94 22.29
N ALA A 481 6.21 -5.81 22.60
CA ALA A 481 5.58 -4.80 23.44
C ALA A 481 4.45 -4.14 22.64
N GLY A 482 3.20 -4.38 23.04
CA GLY A 482 2.00 -3.93 22.35
C GLY A 482 1.20 -2.90 23.13
N GLY A 483 -0.11 -2.88 22.87
CA GLY A 483 -1.03 -1.85 23.33
C GLY A 483 -1.13 -0.68 22.36
N SER A 484 -2.34 -0.41 21.84
CA SER A 484 -2.56 0.51 20.72
C SER A 484 -1.99 1.93 20.93
N THR A 485 -2.31 2.57 22.08
CA THR A 485 -1.74 3.88 22.39
C THR A 485 -0.22 3.82 22.55
N GLN A 486 0.31 2.78 23.21
CA GLN A 486 1.75 2.62 23.43
C GLN A 486 2.51 2.43 22.10
N ASN A 487 1.95 1.67 21.16
CA ASN A 487 2.48 1.52 19.81
C ASN A 487 2.52 2.87 19.08
N SER A 488 1.42 3.61 19.10
CA SER A 488 1.32 4.92 18.43
C SER A 488 2.36 5.92 18.96
N VAL A 489 2.53 6.02 20.28
CA VAL A 489 3.51 6.96 20.87
C VAL A 489 4.97 6.54 20.66
N LYS A 490 5.28 5.23 20.67
CA LYS A 490 6.62 4.72 20.30
C LYS A 490 6.95 5.09 18.85
N ILE A 491 6.00 4.90 17.94
CA ILE A 491 6.19 5.21 16.52
C ILE A 491 6.33 6.73 16.31
N ALA A 492 5.55 7.53 17.02
CA ALA A 492 5.71 8.98 16.97
C ALA A 492 7.11 9.41 17.42
N GLN A 493 7.61 8.87 18.55
CA GLN A 493 8.97 9.15 19.03
C GLN A 493 10.04 8.64 18.05
N TRP A 494 9.84 7.46 17.45
CA TRP A 494 10.71 6.93 16.42
C TRP A 494 10.76 7.81 15.17
N MET A 495 9.63 8.35 14.72
CA MET A 495 9.61 9.29 13.58
C MET A 495 10.34 10.60 13.90
N ILE A 496 10.22 11.08 15.14
CA ILE A 496 10.86 12.32 15.59
C ILE A 496 12.37 12.17 15.74
N GLN A 497 12.83 11.00 16.20
CA GLN A 497 14.22 10.72 16.57
C GLN A 497 14.75 11.63 17.67
N ASN A 498 14.96 12.92 17.39
CA ASN A 498 15.45 13.92 18.33
C ASN A 498 14.50 15.14 18.44
N PRO A 499 14.31 15.70 19.66
CA PRO A 499 14.84 15.22 20.93
C PRO A 499 14.17 13.93 21.40
N HIS A 500 14.84 13.20 22.29
CA HIS A 500 14.25 12.06 22.99
C HIS A 500 13.16 12.53 23.95
N LYS A 501 12.28 11.63 24.39
CA LYS A 501 11.25 11.88 25.41
C LYS A 501 10.25 12.99 25.06
N VAL A 502 10.01 13.22 23.77
CA VAL A 502 8.89 14.05 23.31
C VAL A 502 7.56 13.40 23.67
N ALA A 503 7.48 12.08 23.53
CA ALA A 503 6.28 11.33 23.86
C ALA A 503 6.30 10.83 25.30
N THR A 504 5.20 11.04 26.02
CA THR A 504 4.92 10.50 27.35
C THR A 504 3.82 9.45 27.25
N PHE A 505 3.98 8.36 27.98
CA PHE A 505 2.99 7.27 28.00
C PHE A 505 2.59 6.85 29.41
N PHE A 506 1.29 6.81 29.70
CA PHE A 506 0.75 6.27 30.95
C PHE A 506 -0.04 4.98 30.72
N GLY A 507 0.12 4.00 31.61
CA GLY A 507 -0.62 2.74 31.60
C GLY A 507 -0.46 1.98 32.91
N CYS A 508 -1.13 0.83 33.08
CA CYS A 508 -1.00 -0.01 34.27
C CYS A 508 -0.45 -1.40 33.90
N ILE A 509 0.57 -1.85 34.63
CA ILE A 509 1.26 -3.13 34.42
C ILE A 509 1.36 -3.93 35.73
N GLY A 510 1.60 -5.23 35.60
CA GLY A 510 1.94 -6.09 36.72
C GLY A 510 3.41 -5.94 37.11
N VAL A 511 3.73 -6.20 38.38
CA VAL A 511 5.11 -6.36 38.85
C VAL A 511 5.59 -7.77 38.48
N ASP A 512 5.84 -7.99 37.19
CA ASP A 512 6.30 -9.25 36.62
C ASP A 512 7.28 -9.03 35.44
N GLN A 513 7.78 -10.13 34.87
CA GLN A 513 8.74 -10.09 33.77
C GLN A 513 8.16 -9.40 32.52
N PHE A 514 6.86 -9.56 32.25
CA PHE A 514 6.21 -8.94 31.09
C PHE A 514 6.11 -7.42 31.26
N GLY A 515 5.81 -6.94 32.47
CA GLY A 515 5.85 -5.52 32.81
C GLY A 515 7.24 -4.92 32.63
N GLN A 516 8.30 -5.65 32.99
CA GLN A 516 9.68 -5.21 32.74
C GLN A 516 10.02 -5.14 31.25
N ILE A 517 9.54 -6.09 30.43
CA ILE A 517 9.73 -6.04 28.96
C ILE A 517 9.06 -4.79 28.39
N LEU A 518 7.83 -4.45 28.80
CA LEU A 518 7.13 -3.27 28.33
C LEU A 518 7.88 -1.98 28.66
N LYS A 519 8.41 -1.87 29.89
CA LYS A 519 9.25 -0.75 30.32
C LYS A 519 10.52 -0.63 29.49
N GLN A 520 11.26 -1.73 29.33
CA GLN A 520 12.50 -1.75 28.57
C GLN A 520 12.25 -1.30 27.12
N LYS A 521 11.20 -1.81 26.49
CA LYS A 521 10.85 -1.47 25.10
C LYS A 521 10.40 -0.02 24.92
N ALA A 522 9.75 0.57 25.92
CA ALA A 522 9.43 1.99 25.91
C ALA A 522 10.69 2.87 26.02
N GLU A 523 11.64 2.49 26.88
CA GLU A 523 12.92 3.20 27.04
C GLU A 523 13.82 3.06 25.79
N GLU A 524 13.88 1.87 25.18
CA GLU A 524 14.56 1.62 23.90
C GLU A 524 13.99 2.50 22.76
N ALA A 525 12.69 2.79 22.80
CA ALA A 525 12.03 3.71 21.88
C ALA A 525 12.10 5.19 22.32
N HIS A 526 12.83 5.48 23.41
CA HIS A 526 13.01 6.82 23.98
C HIS A 526 11.72 7.54 24.39
N VAL A 527 10.70 6.78 24.78
CA VAL A 527 9.42 7.30 25.30
C VAL A 527 9.55 7.52 26.81
N ASP A 528 9.08 8.66 27.31
CA ASP A 528 8.98 8.92 28.76
C ASP A 528 7.76 8.21 29.36
N ALA A 529 7.89 6.91 29.59
CA ALA A 529 6.80 6.06 30.05
C ALA A 529 6.73 5.99 31.58
N HIS A 530 5.57 6.32 32.14
CA HIS A 530 5.28 6.24 33.56
C HIS A 530 4.14 5.24 33.78
N TYR A 531 4.49 4.07 34.30
CA TYR A 531 3.54 2.99 34.51
C TYR A 531 3.03 2.98 35.95
N TYR A 532 1.72 2.80 36.12
CA TYR A 532 1.16 2.36 37.39
C TYR A 532 1.48 0.87 37.59
N GLU A 533 2.33 0.58 38.57
CA GLU A 533 2.70 -0.78 38.93
C GLU A 533 1.83 -1.31 40.06
N GLN A 534 1.32 -2.53 39.89
CA GLN A 534 0.52 -3.21 40.89
C GLN A 534 0.86 -4.71 40.95
N SER A 535 0.55 -5.35 42.08
CA SER A 535 0.90 -6.75 42.36
C SER A 535 -0.33 -7.67 42.53
N GLN A 536 -1.52 -7.20 42.16
CA GLN A 536 -2.80 -7.93 42.27
C GLN A 536 -3.00 -8.88 41.08
N GLU A 537 -2.70 -8.39 39.87
CA GLU A 537 -2.87 -9.12 38.61
C GLU A 537 -1.56 -9.09 37.80
N PRO A 538 -1.30 -10.09 36.94
CA PRO A 538 -0.17 -10.06 36.02
C PRO A 538 -0.37 -8.97 34.95
N THR A 539 0.71 -8.59 34.28
CA THR A 539 0.70 -7.70 33.12
C THR A 539 -0.25 -8.24 32.05
N GLY A 540 -1.04 -7.33 31.46
CA GLY A 540 -1.98 -7.68 30.40
C GLY A 540 -1.28 -8.25 29.16
N THR A 541 -1.96 -9.14 28.46
CA THR A 541 -1.45 -9.82 27.27
C THR A 541 -2.45 -9.74 26.12
N CYS A 542 -1.96 -9.76 24.89
CA CYS A 542 -2.80 -9.87 23.70
C CYS A 542 -2.35 -11.10 22.91
N ALA A 543 -3.23 -12.09 22.74
CA ALA A 543 -2.92 -13.23 21.90
C ALA A 543 -3.24 -12.87 20.45
N ALA A 544 -2.22 -12.92 19.61
CA ALA A 544 -2.31 -12.54 18.22
C ALA A 544 -2.21 -13.82 17.37
N CYS A 545 -3.37 -14.40 17.09
CA CYS A 545 -3.56 -15.69 16.43
C CYS A 545 -3.48 -15.53 14.91
N ILE A 546 -2.41 -15.99 14.28
CA ILE A 546 -2.16 -15.81 12.84
C ILE A 546 -2.65 -17.05 12.07
N THR A 547 -3.59 -16.87 11.13
CA THR A 547 -4.16 -17.94 10.31
C THR A 547 -4.28 -17.51 8.85
N GLY A 548 -3.32 -17.94 8.01
CA GLY A 548 -3.16 -17.40 6.65
C GLY A 548 -2.81 -15.92 6.72
N ASP A 549 -3.55 -15.09 5.99
CA ASP A 549 -3.39 -13.62 5.99
C ASP A 549 -4.21 -12.94 7.10
N ASN A 550 -4.95 -13.71 7.91
CA ASN A 550 -5.82 -13.17 8.94
C ASN A 550 -5.15 -13.20 10.32
N ARG A 551 -5.48 -12.20 11.15
CA ARG A 551 -4.98 -12.13 12.51
C ARG A 551 -6.09 -11.79 13.50
N SER A 552 -6.41 -12.76 14.35
CA SER A 552 -7.42 -12.58 15.40
C SER A 552 -6.72 -12.19 16.70
N LEU A 553 -7.10 -11.02 17.25
CA LEU A 553 -6.56 -10.43 18.47
C LEU A 553 -7.49 -10.68 19.64
N VAL A 554 -6.96 -11.32 20.69
CA VAL A 554 -7.69 -11.59 21.93
C VAL A 554 -6.96 -10.91 23.09
N ALA A 555 -7.54 -9.83 23.61
CA ALA A 555 -6.91 -9.02 24.65
C ALA A 555 -7.33 -9.46 26.06
N ASN A 556 -6.38 -9.94 26.86
CA ASN A 556 -6.51 -10.17 28.28
C ASN A 556 -5.93 -8.97 29.05
N LEU A 557 -6.80 -8.07 29.49
CA LEU A 557 -6.38 -6.79 30.07
C LEU A 557 -5.63 -6.93 31.40
N ALA A 558 -5.98 -7.92 32.25
CA ALA A 558 -5.35 -8.19 33.55
C ALA A 558 -4.97 -6.90 34.32
N ALA A 559 -3.69 -6.64 34.56
CA ALA A 559 -3.18 -5.42 35.21
C ALA A 559 -3.77 -4.11 34.65
N ALA A 560 -4.01 -4.01 33.35
CA ALA A 560 -4.57 -2.79 32.74
C ALA A 560 -5.95 -2.46 33.34
N ASN A 561 -6.78 -3.47 33.62
CA ASN A 561 -8.09 -3.30 34.30
C ASN A 561 -7.97 -2.82 35.75
N CYS A 562 -6.78 -2.89 36.35
CA CYS A 562 -6.53 -2.41 37.71
C CYS A 562 -6.16 -0.92 37.75
N TYR A 563 -6.16 -0.21 36.61
CA TYR A 563 -5.82 1.21 36.55
C TYR A 563 -6.72 2.03 37.49
N LYS A 564 -6.11 2.86 38.33
CA LYS A 564 -6.83 3.75 39.25
C LYS A 564 -6.33 5.17 39.07
N LYS A 565 -7.21 6.05 38.58
CA LYS A 565 -6.91 7.46 38.31
C LYS A 565 -6.29 8.15 39.51
N GLU A 566 -6.85 7.94 40.70
CA GLU A 566 -6.46 8.59 41.95
C GLU A 566 -5.05 8.17 42.43
N LYS A 567 -4.57 7.01 41.96
CA LYS A 567 -3.26 6.46 42.32
C LYS A 567 -2.17 6.75 41.31
N HIS A 568 -2.51 7.33 40.16
CA HIS A 568 -1.57 7.51 39.06
C HIS A 568 -1.77 8.85 38.34
N LEU A 569 -2.89 9.05 37.65
CA LEU A 569 -3.14 10.28 36.89
C LEU A 569 -3.26 11.52 37.77
N ASP A 570 -3.86 11.37 38.96
CA ASP A 570 -4.13 12.47 39.89
C ASP A 570 -2.92 12.82 40.77
N LEU A 571 -1.82 12.09 40.67
CA LEU A 571 -0.59 12.44 41.39
C LEU A 571 -0.01 13.73 40.81
N ASP A 572 0.32 14.71 41.66
CA ASP A 572 0.78 16.03 41.22
C ASP A 572 1.92 15.95 40.20
N GLY A 573 2.94 15.12 40.47
CA GLY A 573 4.08 14.94 39.56
C GLY A 573 3.69 14.41 38.17
N ASN A 574 2.74 13.48 38.11
CA ASN A 574 2.25 12.92 36.85
C ASN A 574 1.34 13.92 36.12
N TRP A 575 0.52 14.66 36.86
CA TRP A 575 -0.36 15.66 36.29
C TRP A 575 0.43 16.84 35.68
N GLU A 576 1.60 17.20 36.21
CA GLU A 576 2.51 18.15 35.57
C GLU A 576 2.92 17.72 34.15
N LEU A 577 3.17 16.42 33.92
CA LEU A 577 3.51 15.90 32.59
C LEU A 577 2.33 16.07 31.62
N VAL A 578 1.10 15.78 32.06
CA VAL A 578 -0.12 16.02 31.28
C VAL A 578 -0.25 17.50 30.92
N LYS A 579 0.03 18.41 31.87
CA LYS A 579 -0.05 19.86 31.62
C LYS A 579 1.02 20.38 30.67
N LYS A 580 2.19 19.72 30.54
CA LYS A 580 3.23 20.10 29.57
C LYS A 580 2.86 19.76 28.13
N ALA A 581 2.09 18.69 27.93
CA ALA A 581 1.72 18.23 26.59
C ALA A 581 0.89 19.26 25.83
N LYS A 582 1.07 19.30 24.51
CA LYS A 582 0.28 20.11 23.56
C LYS A 582 -0.68 19.25 22.73
N VAL A 583 -0.32 17.99 22.50
CA VAL A 583 -1.11 17.01 21.77
C VAL A 583 -1.34 15.81 22.67
N TYR A 584 -2.58 15.38 22.77
CA TYR A 584 -3.00 14.20 23.51
C TYR A 584 -3.55 13.16 22.55
N TYR A 585 -3.23 11.88 22.75
CA TYR A 585 -3.79 10.78 21.98
C TYR A 585 -4.17 9.61 22.89
N ILE A 586 -5.40 9.12 22.74
CA ILE A 586 -5.89 7.95 23.49
C ILE A 586 -6.65 7.03 22.53
N ALA A 587 -6.29 5.75 22.51
CA ALA A 587 -7.06 4.72 21.81
C ALA A 587 -8.37 4.39 22.55
N GLY A 588 -9.44 4.13 21.81
CA GLY A 588 -10.78 3.84 22.33
C GLY A 588 -10.83 2.63 23.28
N PHE A 589 -9.87 1.70 23.17
CA PHE A 589 -9.73 0.58 24.10
C PHE A 589 -9.63 1.01 25.57
N PHE A 590 -9.13 2.21 25.88
CA PHE A 590 -9.02 2.66 27.26
C PHE A 590 -10.38 3.06 27.88
N LEU A 591 -11.43 3.26 27.05
CA LEU A 591 -12.81 3.45 27.52
C LEU A 591 -13.36 2.21 28.24
N THR A 592 -12.77 1.03 28.03
CA THR A 592 -13.19 -0.17 28.74
C THR A 592 -12.64 -0.25 30.17
N VAL A 593 -11.68 0.62 30.52
CA VAL A 593 -10.92 0.57 31.76
C VAL A 593 -11.17 1.80 32.63
N SER A 594 -10.94 2.99 32.08
CA SER A 594 -11.03 4.24 32.87
C SER A 594 -11.54 5.42 32.02
N PRO A 595 -12.84 5.43 31.63
CA PRO A 595 -13.48 6.58 31.00
C PRO A 595 -13.26 7.89 31.73
N GLU A 596 -13.24 7.87 33.06
CA GLU A 596 -13.06 9.05 33.91
C GLU A 596 -11.67 9.69 33.74
N SER A 597 -10.64 8.89 33.47
CA SER A 597 -9.29 9.39 33.18
C SER A 597 -9.24 10.08 31.82
N ILE A 598 -9.84 9.44 30.79
CA ILE A 598 -9.94 10.00 29.44
C ILE A 598 -10.68 11.32 29.48
N LEU A 599 -11.84 11.35 30.15
CA LEU A 599 -12.66 12.54 30.26
C LEU A 599 -11.92 13.68 30.98
N LYS A 600 -11.14 13.38 32.02
CA LYS A 600 -10.32 14.39 32.72
C LYS A 600 -9.28 15.01 31.78
N VAL A 601 -8.55 14.19 31.02
CA VAL A 601 -7.54 14.67 30.06
C VAL A 601 -8.20 15.46 28.92
N ALA A 602 -9.32 14.96 28.38
CA ALA A 602 -10.02 15.60 27.27
C ALA A 602 -10.59 16.96 27.67
N LYS A 603 -11.18 17.08 28.87
CA LYS A 603 -11.61 18.37 29.43
C LYS A 603 -10.45 19.33 29.60
N HIS A 604 -9.34 18.87 30.21
CA HIS A 604 -8.14 19.69 30.37
C HIS A 604 -7.62 20.21 29.01
N ALA A 605 -7.56 19.34 28.00
CA ALA A 605 -7.13 19.72 26.66
C ALA A 605 -8.04 20.80 26.05
N SER A 606 -9.36 20.61 26.14
CA SER A 606 -10.36 21.57 25.65
C SER A 606 -10.27 22.92 26.36
N GLU A 607 -10.23 22.94 27.70
CA GLU A 607 -10.12 24.15 28.53
C GLU A 607 -8.87 24.97 28.22
N ASN A 608 -7.76 24.29 27.89
CA ASN A 608 -6.47 24.92 27.61
C ASN A 608 -6.20 25.09 26.12
N ASN A 609 -7.20 24.85 25.26
CA ASN A 609 -7.09 24.93 23.81
C ASN A 609 -5.88 24.12 23.26
N LYS A 610 -5.74 22.89 23.70
CA LYS A 610 -4.77 21.90 23.20
C LYS A 610 -5.45 20.90 22.28
N ILE A 611 -4.70 20.05 21.61
CA ILE A 611 -5.25 19.09 20.63
C ILE A 611 -5.51 17.76 21.33
N PHE A 612 -6.74 17.27 21.29
CA PHE A 612 -7.10 15.94 21.79
C PHE A 612 -7.54 15.00 20.66
N GLY A 613 -6.77 13.94 20.45
CA GLY A 613 -7.03 12.86 19.51
C GLY A 613 -7.61 11.61 20.18
N LEU A 614 -8.64 11.03 19.57
CA LEU A 614 -9.25 9.77 20.02
C LEU A 614 -9.37 8.82 18.83
N ASN A 615 -9.09 7.52 19.03
CA ASN A 615 -9.33 6.48 18.02
C ASN A 615 -10.57 5.65 18.40
N LEU A 616 -11.41 5.30 17.42
CA LEU A 616 -12.54 4.38 17.61
C LEU A 616 -12.09 2.96 17.98
N SER A 617 -10.92 2.55 17.45
CA SER A 617 -10.11 1.38 17.81
C SER A 617 -10.69 -0.03 17.59
N ALA A 618 -12.01 -0.22 17.74
CA ALA A 618 -12.68 -1.45 17.38
C ALA A 618 -14.20 -1.27 17.29
N PRO A 619 -14.92 -2.08 16.48
CA PRO A 619 -16.38 -2.05 16.39
C PRO A 619 -17.09 -2.19 17.75
N PHE A 620 -16.57 -3.07 18.61
CA PHE A 620 -17.17 -3.35 19.92
C PHE A 620 -17.15 -2.13 20.86
N ILE A 621 -16.22 -1.18 20.68
CA ILE A 621 -16.18 0.06 21.45
C ILE A 621 -17.43 0.89 21.17
N SER A 622 -17.77 1.07 19.89
CA SER A 622 -18.98 1.79 19.51
C SER A 622 -20.25 1.05 19.95
N GLN A 623 -20.25 -0.29 19.89
CA GLN A 623 -21.43 -1.10 20.22
C GLN A 623 -21.73 -1.17 21.73
N PHE A 624 -20.71 -1.40 22.56
CA PHE A 624 -20.89 -1.69 23.99
C PHE A 624 -20.43 -0.56 24.93
N PHE A 625 -19.62 0.38 24.44
CA PHE A 625 -19.10 1.52 25.21
C PHE A 625 -19.54 2.87 24.60
N LYS A 626 -20.73 2.88 23.98
CA LYS A 626 -21.33 4.07 23.36
C LYS A 626 -21.43 5.23 24.35
N GLU A 627 -21.95 5.00 25.55
CA GLU A 627 -22.18 6.07 26.52
C GLU A 627 -20.86 6.75 26.96
N PRO A 628 -19.82 6.02 27.39
CA PRO A 628 -18.49 6.60 27.61
C PRO A 628 -17.91 7.33 26.39
N LEU A 629 -18.00 6.73 25.20
CA LEU A 629 -17.50 7.32 23.96
C LEU A 629 -18.17 8.68 23.69
N MET A 630 -19.50 8.74 23.79
CA MET A 630 -20.28 9.95 23.55
C MET A 630 -20.07 11.04 24.61
N GLN A 631 -19.62 10.69 25.82
CA GLN A 631 -19.23 11.67 26.84
C GLN A 631 -17.88 12.34 26.52
N VAL A 632 -16.96 11.61 25.89
CA VAL A 632 -15.62 12.12 25.54
C VAL A 632 -15.63 12.85 24.19
N LEU A 633 -16.45 12.38 23.24
CA LEU A 633 -16.47 12.87 21.86
C LEU A 633 -16.60 14.40 21.70
N PRO A 634 -17.36 15.14 22.54
CA PRO A 634 -17.42 16.60 22.47
C PRO A 634 -16.08 17.31 22.68
N TYR A 635 -15.10 16.65 23.28
CA TYR A 635 -13.77 17.20 23.53
C TYR A 635 -12.72 16.77 22.48
N VAL A 636 -13.11 15.94 21.51
CA VAL A 636 -12.21 15.39 20.49
C VAL A 636 -12.02 16.37 19.34
N ASP A 637 -10.77 16.78 19.13
CA ASP A 637 -10.33 17.57 17.99
C ASP A 637 -10.00 16.70 16.78
N ILE A 638 -9.41 15.52 16.98
CA ILE A 638 -9.06 14.58 15.91
C ILE A 638 -9.63 13.20 16.20
N LEU A 639 -10.54 12.71 15.36
CA LEU A 639 -11.14 11.39 15.48
C LEU A 639 -10.53 10.45 14.44
N PHE A 640 -9.90 9.38 14.91
CA PHE A 640 -9.34 8.32 14.07
C PHE A 640 -10.25 7.09 14.04
N GLY A 641 -10.16 6.32 12.97
CA GLY A 641 -10.71 4.97 12.89
C GLY A 641 -10.38 4.29 11.56
N ASN A 642 -10.82 3.06 11.39
CA ASN A 642 -10.87 2.39 10.09
C ASN A 642 -12.30 2.32 9.53
N GLU A 643 -12.46 1.82 8.32
CA GLU A 643 -13.74 1.69 7.62
C GLU A 643 -14.77 0.88 8.41
N THR A 644 -14.34 -0.19 9.07
CA THR A 644 -15.23 -1.09 9.83
C THR A 644 -15.72 -0.41 11.11
N GLU A 645 -14.81 0.27 11.81
CA GLU A 645 -15.11 1.08 12.98
C GLU A 645 -16.03 2.26 12.66
N ALA A 646 -15.74 2.97 11.55
CA ALA A 646 -16.54 4.10 11.08
C ALA A 646 -17.96 3.66 10.71
N ALA A 647 -18.11 2.57 9.95
CA ALA A 647 -19.41 2.01 9.61
C ALA A 647 -20.19 1.57 10.86
N THR A 648 -19.52 0.92 11.82
CA THR A 648 -20.16 0.50 13.09
C THR A 648 -20.60 1.71 13.90
N PHE A 649 -19.75 2.73 14.02
CA PHE A 649 -20.05 3.98 14.70
C PHE A 649 -21.26 4.69 14.08
N ALA A 650 -21.31 4.78 12.74
CA ALA A 650 -22.42 5.35 11.99
C ALA A 650 -23.74 4.60 12.23
N SER A 651 -23.69 3.27 12.22
CA SER A 651 -24.85 2.41 12.48
C SER A 651 -25.40 2.62 13.90
N VAL A 652 -24.52 2.60 14.91
CA VAL A 652 -24.90 2.80 16.33
C VAL A 652 -25.47 4.21 16.60
N LEU A 653 -25.02 5.22 15.86
CA LEU A 653 -25.54 6.58 15.95
C LEU A 653 -26.74 6.86 15.04
N GLY A 654 -27.14 5.91 14.19
CA GLY A 654 -28.28 6.07 13.29
C GLY A 654 -28.04 7.08 12.17
N PHE A 655 -26.81 7.14 11.63
CA PHE A 655 -26.47 8.05 10.54
C PHE A 655 -27.16 7.69 9.21
N GLY A 656 -27.59 6.43 9.03
CA GLY A 656 -28.33 5.98 7.86
C GLY A 656 -27.52 5.97 6.56
N THR A 657 -26.20 5.79 6.64
CA THR A 657 -25.29 5.70 5.50
C THR A 657 -24.13 4.77 5.83
N GLU A 658 -23.60 4.09 4.82
CA GLU A 658 -22.40 3.26 4.88
C GLU A 658 -21.22 3.90 4.13
N ASP A 659 -21.44 5.06 3.49
CA ASP A 659 -20.39 5.79 2.78
C ASP A 659 -19.43 6.46 3.77
N ILE A 660 -18.16 6.08 3.74
CA ILE A 660 -17.16 6.52 4.72
C ILE A 660 -16.95 8.04 4.68
N ALA A 661 -17.05 8.68 3.51
CA ALA A 661 -16.91 10.13 3.40
C ALA A 661 -18.10 10.87 4.02
N GLU A 662 -19.32 10.38 3.81
CA GLU A 662 -20.51 10.91 4.49
C GLU A 662 -20.46 10.68 5.99
N ILE A 663 -20.00 9.50 6.44
CA ILE A 663 -19.81 9.20 7.86
C ILE A 663 -18.80 10.17 8.47
N ALA A 664 -17.67 10.41 7.81
CA ALA A 664 -16.66 11.35 8.27
C ALA A 664 -17.24 12.78 8.41
N LYS A 665 -18.02 13.22 7.42
CA LYS A 665 -18.69 14.53 7.47
C LYS A 665 -19.72 14.62 8.59
N LYS A 666 -20.53 13.58 8.82
CA LYS A 666 -21.50 13.54 9.93
C LYS A 666 -20.80 13.52 11.29
N ALA A 667 -19.73 12.73 11.44
CA ALA A 667 -18.92 12.66 12.65
C ALA A 667 -18.21 13.98 12.97
N GLN A 668 -17.71 14.68 11.95
CA GLN A 668 -17.15 16.03 12.11
C GLN A 668 -18.17 17.01 12.70
N ASN A 669 -19.43 16.92 12.27
CA ASN A 669 -20.51 17.84 12.68
C ASN A 669 -21.20 17.47 14.00
N LEU A 670 -20.79 16.39 14.67
CA LEU A 670 -21.29 16.08 16.01
C LEU A 670 -20.92 17.19 17.01
N PRO A 671 -21.71 17.41 18.09
CA PRO A 671 -21.47 18.45 19.07
C PRO A 671 -20.02 18.47 19.58
N LYS A 672 -19.48 19.67 19.78
CA LYS A 672 -18.11 19.91 20.23
C LYS A 672 -18.06 21.08 21.20
N GLU A 673 -17.34 20.92 22.29
CA GLU A 673 -17.19 21.91 23.37
C GLU A 673 -16.18 23.00 22.99
N ASN A 674 -15.02 22.63 22.43
CA ASN A 674 -14.07 23.61 21.93
C ASN A 674 -14.48 24.13 20.55
N ALA A 675 -15.20 25.26 20.52
CA ALA A 675 -15.63 25.92 19.28
C ALA A 675 -14.51 26.63 18.50
N LYS A 676 -13.28 26.73 19.04
CA LYS A 676 -12.15 27.39 18.36
C LYS A 676 -11.57 26.58 17.20
N ARG A 677 -11.89 25.28 17.13
CA ARG A 677 -11.41 24.37 16.09
C ARG A 677 -12.52 23.43 15.65
N GLN A 678 -12.62 23.22 14.35
CA GLN A 678 -13.46 22.16 13.80
C GLN A 678 -12.85 20.79 14.12
N ARG A 679 -13.70 19.78 14.34
CA ARG A 679 -13.23 18.39 14.45
C ARG A 679 -12.65 17.94 13.10
N ILE A 680 -11.49 17.30 13.14
CA ILE A 680 -10.92 16.58 12.02
C ILE A 680 -11.26 15.10 12.21
N VAL A 681 -11.77 14.46 11.17
CA VAL A 681 -12.02 13.01 11.15
C VAL A 681 -11.09 12.40 10.12
N VAL A 682 -10.40 11.32 10.49
CA VAL A 682 -9.47 10.59 9.64
C VAL A 682 -9.80 9.10 9.70
N PHE A 683 -10.31 8.54 8.61
CA PHE A 683 -10.64 7.13 8.48
C PHE A 683 -9.73 6.44 7.46
N THR A 684 -8.97 5.47 7.94
CA THR A 684 -8.13 4.59 7.12
C THR A 684 -8.99 3.50 6.47
N GLN A 685 -8.57 2.96 5.31
CA GLN A 685 -9.34 1.97 4.54
C GLN A 685 -8.46 0.84 4.00
N GLY A 686 -7.47 0.40 4.78
CA GLY A 686 -6.50 -0.60 4.36
C GLY A 686 -5.70 -0.14 3.13
N LYS A 687 -5.94 -0.77 1.98
CA LYS A 687 -5.30 -0.43 0.69
C LYS A 687 -5.98 0.73 -0.05
N ASP A 688 -7.21 1.07 0.33
CA ASP A 688 -7.97 2.14 -0.28
C ASP A 688 -7.62 3.50 0.36
N ASP A 689 -7.92 4.59 -0.34
CA ASP A 689 -7.59 5.95 0.08
C ASP A 689 -8.05 6.26 1.51
N THR A 690 -7.21 6.96 2.27
CA THR A 690 -7.60 7.48 3.60
C THR A 690 -8.54 8.67 3.43
N VAL A 691 -9.69 8.61 4.10
CA VAL A 691 -10.71 9.67 4.11
C VAL A 691 -10.38 10.64 5.23
N ALA A 692 -10.21 11.92 4.93
CA ALA A 692 -10.06 12.94 5.96
C ALA A 692 -10.89 14.20 5.70
N THR A 693 -11.38 14.82 6.77
CA THR A 693 -12.11 16.10 6.66
C THR A 693 -11.13 17.28 6.70
N VAL A 694 -11.13 18.09 5.64
CA VAL A 694 -10.29 19.29 5.49
C VAL A 694 -11.21 20.52 5.39
N GLY A 695 -11.32 21.28 6.48
CA GLY A 695 -12.36 22.31 6.61
C GLY A 695 -13.75 21.69 6.49
N ASP A 696 -14.59 22.22 5.60
CA ASP A 696 -15.95 21.72 5.32
C ASP A 696 -16.01 20.62 4.24
N LYS A 697 -14.86 20.24 3.68
CA LYS A 697 -14.73 19.25 2.61
C LYS A 697 -14.21 17.92 3.17
N VAL A 698 -14.52 16.85 2.45
CA VAL A 698 -13.90 15.54 2.65
C VAL A 698 -12.91 15.32 1.51
N THR A 699 -11.69 14.95 1.86
CA THR A 699 -10.59 14.72 0.92
C THR A 699 -10.11 13.28 1.05
N MET A 700 -9.78 12.67 -0.09
CA MET A 700 -9.22 11.33 -0.18
C MET A 700 -7.72 11.43 -0.36
N PHE A 701 -6.98 10.70 0.46
CA PHE A 701 -5.52 10.66 0.43
C PHE A 701 -5.06 9.28 -0.02
N PRO A 702 -4.42 9.15 -1.19
CA PRO A 702 -3.99 7.86 -1.71
C PRO A 702 -2.95 7.23 -0.80
N VAL A 703 -3.11 5.94 -0.53
CA VAL A 703 -2.15 5.15 0.25
C VAL A 703 -0.95 4.82 -0.64
N LEU A 704 0.23 4.64 -0.02
CA LEU A 704 1.43 4.20 -0.72
C LEU A 704 1.26 2.75 -1.23
N ASP A 705 1.25 2.59 -2.55
CA ASP A 705 1.21 1.27 -3.19
C ASP A 705 2.38 0.38 -2.71
N ILE A 706 2.05 -0.86 -2.37
CA ILE A 706 3.01 -1.87 -1.93
C ILE A 706 2.70 -3.20 -2.62
N ASP A 707 3.75 -3.94 -2.99
CA ASP A 707 3.56 -5.30 -3.49
C ASP A 707 3.01 -6.18 -2.35
N GLN A 708 2.01 -7.01 -2.65
CA GLN A 708 1.41 -7.90 -1.66
C GLN A 708 2.44 -8.85 -1.04
N ASN A 709 3.50 -9.20 -1.78
CA ASN A 709 4.59 -10.05 -1.30
C ASN A 709 5.53 -9.36 -0.30
N ASP A 710 5.54 -8.03 -0.26
CA ASP A 710 6.33 -7.24 0.71
C ASP A 710 5.57 -7.07 2.04
N ILE A 711 4.27 -7.37 2.08
CA ILE A 711 3.47 -7.31 3.31
C ILE A 711 3.79 -8.56 4.14
N VAL A 712 4.37 -8.34 5.32
CA VAL A 712 4.73 -9.39 6.28
C VAL A 712 3.67 -9.52 7.36
N ASP A 713 3.16 -8.42 7.91
CA ASP A 713 2.18 -8.42 9.00
C ASP A 713 1.40 -7.09 8.98
N THR A 714 0.08 -7.13 8.90
CA THR A 714 -0.75 -5.91 8.91
C THR A 714 -1.05 -5.41 10.32
N ASN A 715 -0.65 -6.15 11.36
CA ASN A 715 -0.89 -5.76 12.74
C ASN A 715 -0.14 -4.47 13.12
N GLY A 716 -0.85 -3.59 13.82
CA GLY A 716 -0.31 -2.29 14.22
C GLY A 716 -0.22 -1.28 13.07
N ALA A 717 -0.70 -1.58 11.85
CA ALA A 717 -0.72 -0.61 10.75
C ALA A 717 -1.51 0.67 11.10
N GLY A 718 -2.65 0.52 11.80
CA GLY A 718 -3.44 1.65 12.30
C GLY A 718 -2.71 2.44 13.39
N ASP A 719 -2.08 1.76 14.34
CA ASP A 719 -1.25 2.40 15.37
C ASP A 719 -0.06 3.15 14.75
N ALA A 720 0.51 2.59 13.70
CA ALA A 720 1.62 3.16 12.95
C ALA A 720 1.20 4.40 12.17
N PHE A 721 0.06 4.33 11.48
CA PHE A 721 -0.53 5.49 10.82
C PHE A 721 -0.73 6.63 11.82
N VAL A 722 -1.32 6.33 12.98
CA VAL A 722 -1.53 7.35 14.01
C VAL A 722 -0.20 7.86 14.57
N GLY A 723 0.78 6.99 14.82
CA GLY A 723 2.10 7.40 15.29
C GLY A 723 2.82 8.35 14.32
N GLY A 724 2.80 8.02 13.03
CA GLY A 724 3.33 8.89 11.98
C GLY A 724 2.58 10.23 11.92
N PHE A 725 1.24 10.20 11.97
CA PHE A 725 0.41 11.39 12.01
C PHE A 725 0.77 12.29 13.21
N LEU A 726 0.86 11.71 14.40
CA LEU A 726 1.17 12.45 15.63
C LEU A 726 2.56 13.07 15.59
N SER A 727 3.54 12.41 14.95
CA SER A 727 4.91 12.94 14.81
C SER A 727 4.97 14.26 14.05
N ALA A 728 4.14 14.41 13.00
CA ALA A 728 4.00 15.65 12.25
C ALA A 728 3.07 16.65 12.95
N GLN A 729 2.03 16.16 13.63
CA GLN A 729 1.07 17.00 14.34
C GLN A 729 1.72 17.77 15.51
N VAL A 730 2.66 17.15 16.24
CA VAL A 730 3.39 17.82 17.34
C VAL A 730 4.39 18.86 16.83
N GLN A 731 4.76 18.77 15.56
CA GLN A 731 5.55 19.76 14.81
C GLN A 731 4.69 20.85 14.18
N GLU A 732 3.37 20.83 14.43
CA GLU A 732 2.40 21.77 13.87
C GLU A 732 2.39 21.80 12.33
N GLN A 733 2.70 20.66 11.70
CA GLN A 733 2.65 20.51 10.24
C GLN A 733 1.21 20.51 9.70
N PRO A 734 1.01 20.84 8.41
CA PRO A 734 -0.31 20.75 7.76
C PRO A 734 -0.90 19.33 7.81
N LEU A 735 -2.23 19.24 7.71
CA LEU A 735 -2.95 17.96 7.81
C LEU A 735 -2.50 16.95 6.75
N GLU A 736 -2.22 17.42 5.54
CA GLU A 736 -1.72 16.62 4.43
C GLU A 736 -0.39 15.94 4.78
N GLU A 737 0.50 16.68 5.45
CA GLU A 737 1.80 16.19 5.90
C GLU A 737 1.65 15.20 7.06
N CYS A 738 0.69 15.43 7.97
CA CYS A 738 0.33 14.46 9.00
C CYS A 738 -0.16 13.14 8.40
N ILE A 739 -1.00 13.18 7.37
CA ILE A 739 -1.49 11.98 6.70
C ILE A 739 -0.35 11.27 5.94
N ARG A 740 0.52 12.02 5.26
CA ARG A 740 1.71 11.48 4.57
C ARG A 740 2.65 10.75 5.53
N ALA A 741 2.92 11.35 6.69
CA ALA A 741 3.75 10.74 7.73
C ALA A 741 3.11 9.46 8.28
N GLY A 742 1.78 9.47 8.45
CA GLY A 742 1.01 8.28 8.83
C GLY A 742 1.11 7.16 7.79
N HIS A 743 0.88 7.45 6.50
CA HIS A 743 1.02 6.45 5.43
C HIS A 743 2.42 5.87 5.36
N TYR A 744 3.46 6.71 5.47
CA TYR A 744 4.83 6.24 5.51
C TYR A 744 5.07 5.28 6.69
N ALA A 745 4.67 5.66 7.91
CA ALA A 745 4.87 4.83 9.08
C ALA A 745 4.13 3.49 8.95
N ALA A 746 2.87 3.50 8.49
CA ALA A 746 2.11 2.28 8.21
C ALA A 746 2.82 1.40 7.16
N ASN A 747 3.29 1.98 6.05
CA ASN A 747 3.99 1.27 4.99
C ASN A 747 5.28 0.58 5.49
N VAL A 748 6.00 1.20 6.43
CA VAL A 748 7.20 0.63 7.05
C VAL A 748 6.86 -0.53 7.98
N ILE A 749 5.80 -0.41 8.78
CA ILE A 749 5.40 -1.41 9.77
C ILE A 749 4.84 -2.66 9.09
N ILE A 750 4.02 -2.52 8.04
CA ILE A 750 3.40 -3.67 7.39
C ILE A 750 4.40 -4.65 6.74
N ARG A 751 5.65 -4.21 6.54
CA ARG A 751 6.78 -5.00 6.00
C ARG A 751 7.56 -5.75 7.08
N ARG A 752 7.10 -5.74 8.33
CA ARG A 752 7.78 -6.34 9.48
C ARG A 752 6.79 -7.12 10.33
N VAL A 753 7.28 -8.04 11.14
CA VAL A 753 6.44 -8.78 12.09
C VAL A 753 6.12 -7.89 13.29
N GLY A 754 4.84 -7.82 13.63
CA GLY A 754 4.30 -6.97 14.68
C GLY A 754 4.54 -5.47 14.45
N CYS A 755 4.27 -4.68 15.48
CA CYS A 755 4.46 -3.23 15.45
C CYS A 755 5.94 -2.85 15.69
N THR A 756 6.84 -3.30 14.81
CA THR A 756 8.30 -3.11 14.92
C THR A 756 8.85 -2.25 13.79
N PHE A 757 9.87 -1.44 14.10
CA PHE A 757 10.45 -0.45 13.17
C PHE A 757 11.99 -0.51 13.18
N PRO A 758 12.67 -0.06 12.11
CA PRO A 758 14.13 0.01 12.07
C PRO A 758 14.64 1.11 13.01
N GLU A 759 15.96 1.19 13.24
CA GLU A 759 16.53 2.21 14.13
C GLU A 759 16.16 3.65 13.73
N LYS A 760 16.14 3.94 12.42
CA LYS A 760 15.83 5.27 11.89
C LYS A 760 14.75 5.24 10.81
N PRO A 761 13.83 6.22 10.78
CA PRO A 761 12.95 6.42 9.64
C PRO A 761 13.75 6.95 8.44
N ASN A 762 13.44 6.46 7.25
CA ASN A 762 13.79 7.07 5.97
C ASN A 762 12.58 7.87 5.42
N TYR A 763 12.06 8.76 6.25
CA TYR A 763 11.00 9.69 5.87
C TYR A 763 11.66 11.00 5.44
N GLN A 764 11.47 11.38 4.17
CA GLN A 764 11.97 12.64 3.60
C GLN A 764 10.84 13.67 3.52
#